data_AF-A0A6I0EBZ2-F1
#
_entry.id   AF-A0A6I0EBZ2-F1
#
_cell.length_a   1.000
_cell.length_b   1.000
_cell.length_c   1.000
_cell.angle_alpha   90.00
_cell.angle_beta   90.00
_cell.angle_gamma   90.00
#
_symmetry.space_group_name_H-M   'P 1'
#
loop_
_entity.id
_entity.type
_entity.pdbx_description
1 polymer ?
#
loop_
_entity_poly.entity_id
_entity_poly.type
_entity_poly.pdbx_seq_one_letter_code
_entity_poly.pdbx_strand_id
1 'polypeptide(L)'
;MDHNTDPEEFFRLLAQSKERLKELSAINYAINIIKESKPIPETLHQFCLILPDAWQYAEFAVARVKYGQYEFQTVGFKETPWCQRQGFESIDGVFGAIEIFYTRDLPKEFEGPFLKEERDLINNLANILVGYINSIKGRDVIREVKSSPRKKASAEIPHTKKLLQRFINQHNADRDVYHDLMPFKVHEILLISTLYDAYSIEREDRLTDNILGEYAKLSLSGVPRITGVSTLDEALEKLEERYFNMIIIMMGADTVNPLKMAARIKGEYQHIPLYLLVNNSSIVNDIEKNPNSIAGIDKIFVWNGEPKIFFSMIKLLEDRVNIENDTRVGLTRVILLVEDSPKYYSRYLPLLYGSVLEQTKRVVEDVSTDDLYKVLRIRIRPKILLAGNYEEALELFNRYKNYMLCLISDVKFYRNGVLDDNAGVMLVEHARKMLPNLPVILQSYENSNEEIAFKLKVSFLNKNSESLLIDIKNFLSNYLGFGDFVFKDQHGNPIAIASTMEEFERALRIIPDESLLYHAQKNHFSMWLSARGEIQVARIIHPSKIDDFSGPMDIREYLLTTLKKYRQEKRRGKIVGFETDWEVDESNIVSLADGSFGGKGRGLSFINTLLYTFDISQYTPEINLRTPRTSIVGTNEFECFMMKNDLYDKVFNSKSYEEIQHHFVNAELSDQLKLRLDRLLQIYHRPLAVRSSGMLEDSIMQPFAGIFETYLIPNAHPDRSVRLQRLMTAIKLVYASVFSPTALAYIKAINLKIEDEKMAVIIQEVVGERFDNYYYPHISGVAQSYNYYPFGHIEPEDGFANIALGLGKYVVEGGRAYRFCPKYPTLINYTLDDLIKNSQVDFLAVDMERREYDLLTGDEAGLARLDLFEAEQHGTLKHCASVYSPENGSLTPGVNQPGPRVVNFANILKYNYVPLAHTIDVILDIVQEALGAPCEIEFAVDLNRDANYKASFFLLQIKPLMGNVQEYKINPDTILKDKVVLLSNNSMGNGYINTISDVIFINRENFNKSMTLEMAKEVDYLNNLMIEENKQYILIGPGRWGTRDRWIGIPVTWPQISNAKVIVETSFEDFPLDASYGSHFFHNVISMNVGYCSVGNYDSYSFISWDKLNSLPVVNQTTFFKHVQFPKPLEIRMDGSQRLVAVSFNED
;
A
#
# COMPACT_ATOMS: atom_id res chain seq x y z
N MET A 1 -48.56 -13.24 35.09
CA MET A 1 -49.80 -13.98 34.80
C MET A 1 -50.24 -13.52 33.42
N ASP A 2 -50.09 -14.23 32.31
CA ASP A 2 -49.81 -15.65 32.06
C ASP A 2 -48.80 -15.78 30.91
N HIS A 3 -47.75 -16.55 31.11
CA HIS A 3 -47.01 -17.16 30.00
C HIS A 3 -46.93 -18.66 30.29
N ASN A 4 -47.83 -19.40 29.64
CA ASN A 4 -47.75 -20.84 29.51
C ASN A 4 -46.55 -21.13 28.60
N THR A 5 -45.35 -21.26 29.17
CA THR A 5 -44.20 -21.85 28.47
C THR A 5 -44.43 -23.34 28.38
N ASP A 6 -44.59 -23.84 27.16
CA ASP A 6 -44.71 -25.26 26.86
C ASP A 6 -43.51 -26.01 27.46
N PRO A 7 -43.72 -26.96 28.40
CA PRO A 7 -42.64 -27.70 29.04
C PRO A 7 -41.72 -28.39 28.01
N GLU A 8 -42.26 -28.84 26.88
CA GLU A 8 -41.47 -29.49 25.82
C GLU A 8 -40.53 -28.49 25.11
N GLU A 9 -40.97 -27.24 24.91
CA GLU A 9 -40.15 -26.18 24.33
C GLU A 9 -39.03 -25.78 25.30
N PHE A 10 -39.32 -25.71 26.60
CA PHE A 10 -38.32 -25.47 27.64
C PHE A 10 -37.27 -26.58 27.69
N PHE A 11 -37.67 -27.85 27.73
CA PHE A 11 -36.72 -28.97 27.75
C PHE A 11 -35.91 -29.08 26.46
N ARG A 12 -36.50 -28.75 25.30
CA ARG A 12 -35.78 -28.68 24.02
C ARG A 12 -34.75 -27.56 23.99
N LEU A 13 -35.09 -26.36 24.46
CA LEU A 13 -34.16 -25.24 24.58
C LEU A 13 -33.04 -25.52 25.58
N LEU A 14 -33.36 -26.21 26.69
CA LEU A 14 -32.39 -26.59 27.71
C LEU A 14 -31.40 -27.66 27.20
N ALA A 15 -31.89 -28.62 26.39
CA ALA A 15 -31.04 -29.59 25.70
C ALA A 15 -30.15 -28.92 24.63
N GLN A 16 -30.70 -28.01 23.81
CA GLN A 16 -29.92 -27.24 22.83
C GLN A 16 -28.86 -26.35 23.50
N SER A 17 -29.20 -25.70 24.62
CA SER A 17 -28.26 -24.90 25.40
C SER A 17 -27.12 -25.75 25.97
N LYS A 18 -27.44 -26.95 26.49
CA LYS A 18 -26.44 -27.88 27.03
C LYS A 18 -25.44 -28.36 25.97
N GLU A 19 -25.92 -28.68 24.76
CA GLU A 19 -25.04 -29.08 23.64
C GLU A 19 -24.21 -27.87 23.14
N ARG A 20 -24.79 -26.67 23.12
CA ARG A 20 -24.05 -25.43 22.79
C ARG A 20 -22.93 -25.13 23.79
N LEU A 21 -23.16 -25.36 25.08
CA LEU A 21 -22.15 -25.18 26.13
C LEU A 21 -21.01 -26.20 26.01
N LYS A 22 -21.30 -27.45 25.63
CA LYS A 22 -20.26 -28.45 25.33
C LYS A 22 -19.40 -28.05 24.13
N GLU A 23 -20.04 -27.60 23.04
CA GLU A 23 -19.36 -27.11 21.82
C GLU A 23 -18.39 -25.97 22.16
N LEU A 24 -18.87 -24.95 22.89
CA LEU A 24 -18.06 -23.80 23.30
C LEU A 24 -16.93 -24.18 24.27
N SER A 25 -17.20 -25.09 25.20
CA SER A 25 -16.19 -25.59 26.14
C SER A 25 -15.06 -26.31 25.40
N ALA A 26 -15.39 -27.19 24.45
CA ALA A 26 -14.42 -27.93 23.65
C ALA A 26 -13.53 -27.01 22.81
N ILE A 27 -14.12 -25.99 22.16
CA ILE A 27 -13.38 -24.97 21.41
C ILE A 27 -12.44 -24.19 22.35
N ASN A 28 -12.90 -23.82 23.54
CA ASN A 28 -12.08 -23.09 24.51
C ASN A 28 -10.92 -23.94 25.06
N TYR A 29 -11.16 -25.22 25.37
CA TYR A 29 -10.10 -26.14 25.77
C TYR A 29 -9.06 -26.30 24.66
N ALA A 30 -9.51 -26.49 23.41
CA ALA A 30 -8.64 -26.54 22.24
C ALA A 30 -7.79 -25.28 22.09
N ILE A 31 -8.38 -24.10 22.24
CA ILE A 31 -7.68 -22.81 22.19
C ILE A 31 -6.67 -22.68 23.33
N ASN A 32 -7.00 -23.11 24.55
CA ASN A 32 -6.10 -23.06 25.71
C ASN A 32 -4.89 -23.99 25.54
N ILE A 33 -5.11 -25.23 25.09
CA ILE A 33 -4.03 -26.18 24.76
C ILE A 33 -3.08 -25.57 23.72
N ILE A 34 -3.61 -24.86 22.73
CA ILE A 34 -2.81 -24.19 21.70
C ILE A 34 -2.04 -22.98 22.25
N LYS A 35 -2.65 -22.19 23.16
CA LYS A 35 -2.03 -21.03 23.80
C LYS A 35 -0.81 -21.41 24.65
N GLU A 36 -0.78 -22.61 25.22
CA GLU A 36 0.38 -23.12 25.97
C GLU A 36 1.65 -23.23 25.13
N SER A 37 1.55 -23.20 23.79
CA SER A 37 2.69 -23.21 22.86
C SER A 37 3.68 -24.37 23.06
N LYS A 38 3.17 -25.54 23.49
CA LYS A 38 3.93 -26.78 23.61
C LYS A 38 4.36 -27.34 22.24
N PRO A 39 5.25 -28.34 22.16
CA PRO A 39 5.59 -29.01 20.90
C PRO A 39 4.38 -29.71 20.27
N ILE A 40 4.37 -29.80 18.92
CA ILE A 40 3.26 -30.38 18.14
C ILE A 40 2.79 -31.75 18.67
N PRO A 41 3.67 -32.73 18.99
CA PRO A 41 3.23 -34.03 19.49
C PRO A 41 2.47 -33.94 20.81
N GLU A 42 2.92 -33.10 21.74
CA GLU A 42 2.28 -32.92 23.05
C GLU A 42 0.92 -32.24 22.91
N THR A 43 0.83 -31.21 22.07
CA THR A 43 -0.43 -30.53 21.78
C THR A 43 -1.43 -31.46 21.10
N LEU A 44 -1.02 -32.25 20.10
CA LEU A 44 -1.89 -33.23 19.45
C LEU A 44 -2.40 -34.30 20.42
N HIS A 45 -1.56 -34.74 21.37
CA HIS A 45 -1.96 -35.68 22.40
C HIS A 45 -3.03 -35.08 23.34
N GLN A 46 -2.78 -33.88 23.87
CA GLN A 46 -3.76 -33.19 24.72
C GLN A 46 -5.06 -32.89 23.97
N PHE A 47 -4.96 -32.50 22.70
CA PHE A 47 -6.11 -32.28 21.83
C PHE A 47 -6.92 -33.56 21.67
N CYS A 48 -6.27 -34.71 21.47
CA CYS A 48 -6.96 -36.00 21.34
C CYS A 48 -7.73 -36.40 22.61
N LEU A 49 -7.24 -36.05 23.80
CA LEU A 49 -7.84 -36.44 25.08
C LEU A 49 -9.15 -35.70 25.39
N ILE A 50 -9.31 -34.46 24.93
CA ILE A 50 -10.50 -33.64 25.22
C ILE A 50 -11.66 -33.87 24.26
N LEU A 51 -11.43 -34.55 23.12
CA LEU A 51 -12.42 -34.68 22.07
C LEU A 51 -13.66 -35.50 22.48
N PRO A 52 -13.55 -36.68 23.13
CA PRO A 52 -14.72 -37.50 23.44
C PRO A 52 -15.78 -36.77 24.28
N ASP A 53 -15.34 -35.95 25.25
CA ASP A 53 -16.23 -35.23 26.18
C ASP A 53 -17.12 -34.18 25.49
N ALA A 54 -16.76 -33.79 24.26
CA ALA A 54 -17.47 -32.80 23.49
C ALA A 54 -18.63 -33.38 22.64
N TRP A 55 -18.75 -34.70 22.54
CA TRP A 55 -19.79 -35.39 21.77
C TRP A 55 -20.99 -35.78 22.65
N GLN A 56 -22.17 -35.88 22.05
CA GLN A 56 -23.46 -36.14 22.70
C GLN A 56 -23.40 -37.39 23.59
N TYR A 57 -22.78 -38.46 23.08
CA TYR A 57 -22.59 -39.71 23.82
C TYR A 57 -21.12 -39.89 24.25
N ALA A 58 -20.59 -38.92 25.00
CA ALA A 58 -19.20 -38.90 25.48
C ALA A 58 -18.72 -40.25 26.07
N GLU A 59 -19.55 -40.94 26.86
CA GLU A 59 -19.22 -42.24 27.47
C GLU A 59 -18.90 -43.35 26.45
N PHE A 60 -19.35 -43.20 25.21
CA PHE A 60 -19.13 -44.16 24.13
C PHE A 60 -18.25 -43.63 23.02
N ALA A 61 -17.83 -42.36 23.09
CA ALA A 61 -16.97 -41.71 22.13
C ALA A 61 -15.49 -42.05 22.39
N VAL A 62 -14.76 -42.36 21.33
CA VAL A 62 -13.31 -42.50 21.35
C VAL A 62 -12.73 -41.71 20.19
N ALA A 63 -11.57 -41.08 20.39
CA ALA A 63 -10.99 -40.16 19.44
C ALA A 63 -9.61 -40.62 18.98
N ARG A 64 -9.26 -40.22 17.76
CA ARG A 64 -7.94 -40.36 17.17
C ARG A 64 -7.56 -39.08 16.42
N VAL A 65 -6.34 -38.62 16.64
CA VAL A 65 -5.75 -37.48 15.92
C VAL A 65 -4.47 -37.92 15.23
N LYS A 66 -4.37 -37.64 13.93
CA LYS A 66 -3.21 -37.97 13.07
C LYS A 66 -2.62 -36.71 12.48
N TYR A 67 -1.29 -36.65 12.40
CA TYR A 67 -0.56 -35.61 11.66
C TYR A 67 0.83 -36.12 11.26
N GLY A 68 1.05 -36.36 9.96
CA GLY A 68 2.28 -36.96 9.45
C GLY A 68 2.56 -38.32 10.08
N GLN A 69 3.69 -38.44 10.80
CA GLN A 69 4.08 -39.65 11.53
C GLN A 69 3.47 -39.77 12.94
N TYR A 70 2.79 -38.74 13.43
CA TYR A 70 2.22 -38.72 14.77
C TYR A 70 0.77 -39.21 14.76
N GLU A 71 0.47 -40.17 15.64
CA GLU A 71 -0.87 -40.71 15.84
C GLU A 71 -1.14 -40.82 17.35
N PHE A 72 -2.22 -40.21 17.80
CA PHE A 72 -2.68 -40.25 19.20
C PHE A 72 -4.10 -40.78 19.26
N GLN A 73 -4.38 -41.59 20.28
CA GLN A 73 -5.66 -42.25 20.48
C GLN A 73 -6.09 -42.15 21.94
N THR A 74 -7.39 -42.10 22.19
CA THR A 74 -7.94 -42.14 23.56
C THR A 74 -7.95 -43.56 24.12
N VAL A 75 -8.04 -43.68 25.45
CA VAL A 75 -8.08 -44.99 26.12
C VAL A 75 -9.32 -45.78 25.67
N GLY A 76 -9.15 -47.05 25.31
CA GLY A 76 -10.25 -47.91 24.84
C GLY A 76 -10.63 -47.73 23.37
N PHE A 77 -9.79 -47.05 22.56
CA PHE A 77 -10.02 -46.83 21.14
C PHE A 77 -10.26 -48.13 20.36
N LYS A 78 -11.33 -48.14 19.57
CA LYS A 78 -11.68 -49.23 18.64
C LYS A 78 -12.33 -48.63 17.40
N GLU A 79 -11.82 -48.99 16.22
CA GLU A 79 -12.48 -48.60 14.97
C GLU A 79 -13.81 -49.32 14.83
N THR A 80 -14.86 -48.55 14.60
CA THR A 80 -16.22 -49.02 14.37
C THR A 80 -16.77 -48.40 13.08
N PRO A 81 -17.88 -48.92 12.53
CA PRO A 81 -18.53 -48.31 11.38
C PRO A 81 -19.11 -46.91 11.66
N TRP A 82 -19.30 -46.55 12.93
CA TRP A 82 -19.85 -45.27 13.35
C TRP A 82 -18.74 -44.26 13.60
N CYS A 83 -18.22 -43.68 12.52
CA CYS A 83 -17.09 -42.76 12.53
C CYS A 83 -17.45 -41.41 11.93
N GLN A 84 -16.99 -40.33 12.57
CA GLN A 84 -16.95 -38.98 12.03
C GLN A 84 -15.50 -38.57 11.83
N ARG A 85 -15.14 -38.13 10.61
CA ARG A 85 -13.76 -37.78 10.24
C ARG A 85 -13.68 -36.40 9.62
N GLN A 86 -12.66 -35.65 9.99
CA GLN A 86 -12.27 -34.40 9.36
C GLN A 86 -10.76 -34.38 9.05
N GLY A 87 -10.42 -34.35 7.76
CA GLY A 87 -9.05 -34.22 7.29
C GLY A 87 -8.59 -32.77 7.24
N PHE A 88 -7.29 -32.55 7.29
CA PHE A 88 -6.66 -31.25 7.10
C PHE A 88 -5.24 -31.35 6.53
N GLU A 89 -4.74 -30.26 5.97
CA GLU A 89 -3.38 -30.15 5.40
C GLU A 89 -2.68 -28.91 5.98
N SER A 90 -1.43 -29.07 6.42
CA SER A 90 -0.60 -27.97 6.94
C SER A 90 0.23 -27.28 5.85
N ILE A 91 0.79 -26.12 6.17
CA ILE A 91 1.57 -25.27 5.24
C ILE A 91 2.84 -25.92 4.69
N ASP A 92 3.34 -26.97 5.34
CA ASP A 92 4.46 -27.81 4.89
C ASP A 92 4.03 -29.03 4.06
N GLY A 93 2.75 -29.10 3.64
CA GLY A 93 2.20 -30.16 2.78
C GLY A 93 1.97 -31.49 3.50
N VAL A 94 1.94 -31.50 4.84
CA VAL A 94 1.72 -32.70 5.66
C VAL A 94 0.24 -32.85 5.98
N PHE A 95 -0.32 -34.02 5.69
CA PHE A 95 -1.71 -34.33 5.98
C PHE A 95 -1.94 -34.76 7.44
N GLY A 96 -3.07 -34.35 7.99
CA GLY A 96 -3.59 -34.78 9.28
C GLY A 96 -5.09 -35.04 9.26
N ALA A 97 -5.61 -35.62 10.34
CA ALA A 97 -7.03 -35.87 10.51
C ALA A 97 -7.44 -35.93 11.99
N ILE A 98 -8.65 -35.48 12.28
CA ILE A 98 -9.36 -35.72 13.54
C ILE A 98 -10.47 -36.73 13.25
N GLU A 99 -10.56 -37.78 14.06
CA GLU A 99 -11.49 -38.89 13.89
C GLU A 99 -12.15 -39.24 15.23
N ILE A 100 -13.48 -39.31 15.24
CA ILE A 100 -14.29 -39.71 16.39
C ILE A 100 -15.07 -40.96 16.03
N PHE A 101 -15.07 -41.95 16.92
CA PHE A 101 -15.80 -43.20 16.77
C PHE A 101 -16.72 -43.40 17.96
N TYR A 102 -17.90 -43.95 17.73
CA TYR A 102 -18.71 -44.51 18.81
C TYR A 102 -18.47 -46.02 18.95
N THR A 103 -18.34 -46.50 20.18
CA THR A 103 -17.97 -47.90 20.47
C THR A 103 -19.13 -48.90 20.32
N ARG A 104 -20.35 -48.43 20.09
CA ARG A 104 -21.59 -49.22 19.93
C ARG A 104 -22.55 -48.57 18.94
N ASP A 105 -23.56 -49.32 18.51
CA ASP A 105 -24.64 -48.78 17.67
C ASP A 105 -25.51 -47.82 18.48
N LEU A 106 -25.80 -46.66 17.90
CA LEU A 106 -26.53 -45.56 18.51
C LEU A 106 -27.58 -45.03 17.52
N PRO A 107 -28.65 -44.36 18.00
CA PRO A 107 -29.67 -43.80 17.13
C PRO A 107 -29.08 -42.92 16.02
N LYS A 108 -29.61 -43.05 14.80
CA LYS A 108 -29.15 -42.25 13.66
C LYS A 108 -29.70 -40.83 13.73
N GLU A 109 -28.83 -39.87 13.52
CA GLU A 109 -29.06 -38.43 13.48
C GLU A 109 -28.61 -37.87 12.11
N PHE A 110 -27.75 -36.84 12.08
CA PHE A 110 -27.35 -36.13 10.87
C PHE A 110 -26.34 -36.92 10.02
N GLU A 111 -25.30 -37.46 10.67
CA GLU A 111 -24.25 -38.24 10.00
C GLU A 111 -24.02 -39.54 10.76
N GLY A 112 -24.72 -40.61 10.40
CA GLY A 112 -24.76 -41.78 11.30
C GLY A 112 -25.36 -41.35 12.65
N PRO A 113 -24.78 -41.70 13.80
CA PRO A 113 -25.26 -41.26 15.11
C PRO A 113 -24.80 -39.86 15.56
N PHE A 114 -24.14 -39.09 14.68
CA PHE A 114 -23.60 -37.78 15.00
C PHE A 114 -24.57 -36.64 14.68
N LEU A 115 -24.62 -35.62 15.53
CA LEU A 115 -25.41 -34.40 15.34
C LEU A 115 -24.79 -33.48 14.27
N LYS A 116 -25.60 -32.54 13.74
CA LYS A 116 -25.11 -31.51 12.82
C LYS A 116 -24.12 -30.57 13.50
N GLU A 117 -24.39 -30.22 14.76
CA GLU A 117 -23.56 -29.37 15.60
C GLU A 117 -22.18 -30.01 15.85
N GLU A 118 -22.11 -31.33 16.01
CA GLU A 118 -20.84 -32.07 16.15
C GLU A 118 -20.00 -32.07 14.87
N ARG A 119 -20.67 -32.08 13.70
CA ARG A 119 -20.00 -31.91 12.41
C ARG A 119 -19.39 -30.51 12.27
N ASP A 120 -20.11 -29.48 12.70
CA ASP A 120 -19.58 -28.11 12.71
C ASP A 120 -18.43 -27.97 13.73
N LEU A 121 -18.54 -28.63 14.88
CA LEU A 121 -17.50 -28.67 15.91
C LEU A 121 -16.20 -29.31 15.42
N ILE A 122 -16.24 -30.50 14.80
CA ILE A 122 -15.03 -31.18 14.32
C ILE A 122 -14.33 -30.37 13.21
N ASN A 123 -15.08 -29.63 12.39
CA ASN A 123 -14.54 -28.70 11.39
C ASN A 123 -13.82 -27.52 12.07
N ASN A 124 -14.45 -26.91 13.08
CA ASN A 124 -13.85 -25.80 13.82
C ASN A 124 -12.57 -26.23 14.55
N LEU A 125 -12.59 -27.39 15.20
CA LEU A 125 -11.44 -27.95 15.89
C LEU A 125 -10.29 -28.29 14.94
N ALA A 126 -10.59 -28.83 13.75
CA ALA A 126 -9.57 -29.07 12.72
C ALA A 126 -8.93 -27.75 12.24
N ASN A 127 -9.72 -26.70 12.01
CA ASN A 127 -9.20 -25.39 11.60
C ASN A 127 -8.31 -24.75 12.68
N ILE A 128 -8.72 -24.85 13.95
CA ILE A 128 -7.95 -24.39 15.10
C ILE A 128 -6.59 -25.12 15.19
N LEU A 129 -6.61 -26.44 15.01
CA LEU A 129 -5.40 -27.27 15.04
C LEU A 129 -4.45 -26.95 13.88
N VAL A 130 -4.97 -26.78 12.66
CA VAL A 130 -4.22 -26.34 11.47
C VAL A 130 -3.59 -24.98 11.68
N GLY A 131 -4.35 -24.02 12.21
CA GLY A 131 -3.85 -22.67 12.50
C GLY A 131 -2.65 -22.69 13.45
N TYR A 132 -2.72 -23.51 14.50
CA TYR A 132 -1.61 -23.72 15.42
C TYR A 132 -0.40 -24.38 14.75
N ILE A 133 -0.58 -25.50 14.04
CA ILE A 133 0.49 -26.21 13.34
C ILE A 133 1.20 -25.27 12.36
N ASN A 134 0.43 -24.49 11.59
CA ASN A 134 0.95 -23.50 10.65
C ASN A 134 1.69 -22.36 11.35
N SER A 135 1.23 -21.94 12.54
CA SER A 135 1.91 -20.90 13.32
C SER A 135 3.27 -21.35 13.85
N ILE A 136 3.46 -22.65 14.13
CA ILE A 136 4.74 -23.23 14.55
C ILE A 136 5.62 -23.48 13.33
N LYS A 137 5.13 -24.21 12.33
CA LYS A 137 5.90 -24.55 11.12
C LYS A 137 6.27 -23.31 10.31
N GLY A 138 5.42 -22.28 10.28
CA GLY A 138 5.73 -21.00 9.67
C GLY A 138 6.92 -20.28 10.34
N ARG A 139 7.15 -20.47 11.65
CA ARG A 139 8.34 -19.93 12.33
C ARG A 139 9.61 -20.66 11.92
N ASP A 140 9.54 -21.97 11.69
CA ASP A 140 10.69 -22.77 11.24
C ASP A 140 11.04 -22.50 9.78
N VAL A 141 10.04 -22.30 8.90
CA VAL A 141 10.25 -21.86 7.51
C VAL A 141 10.92 -20.47 7.47
N ILE A 142 10.53 -19.54 8.36
CA ILE A 142 11.17 -18.22 8.47
C ILE A 142 12.59 -18.31 9.07
N ARG A 143 12.87 -19.30 9.93
CA ARG A 143 14.19 -19.53 10.51
C ARG A 143 15.17 -20.18 9.52
N GLU A 144 14.75 -21.17 8.74
CA GLU A 144 15.58 -21.83 7.72
C GLU A 144 15.89 -20.90 6.54
N VAL A 145 14.96 -19.99 6.19
CA VAL A 145 15.19 -18.95 5.16
C VAL A 145 16.26 -17.92 5.60
N LYS A 146 16.55 -17.80 6.91
CA LYS A 146 17.58 -16.87 7.42
C LYS A 146 18.97 -17.48 7.60
N SER A 147 19.12 -18.81 7.61
CA SER A 147 20.41 -19.48 7.88
C SER A 147 21.03 -20.22 6.69
N SER A 148 20.40 -20.22 5.51
CA SER A 148 20.94 -20.85 4.31
C SER A 148 21.23 -19.81 3.21
N PRO A 149 22.36 -19.90 2.49
CA PRO A 149 22.59 -19.05 1.31
C PRO A 149 21.49 -19.33 0.29
N ARG A 150 20.79 -18.28 -0.14
CA ARG A 150 19.67 -18.29 -1.10
C ARG A 150 19.82 -19.41 -2.14
N LYS A 151 19.01 -20.47 -2.03
CA LYS A 151 18.76 -21.35 -3.17
C LYS A 151 18.08 -20.51 -4.25
N LYS A 152 18.66 -20.47 -5.45
CA LYS A 152 18.05 -19.89 -6.65
C LYS A 152 16.63 -20.47 -6.78
N ALA A 153 15.63 -19.60 -6.71
CA ALA A 153 14.25 -19.96 -7.00
C ALA A 153 14.18 -20.55 -8.42
N SER A 154 13.47 -21.66 -8.55
CA SER A 154 13.04 -22.19 -9.84
C SER A 154 12.16 -21.15 -10.54
N ALA A 155 12.35 -21.03 -11.85
CA ALA A 155 11.72 -20.05 -12.73
C ALA A 155 10.23 -20.36 -13.00
N GLU A 156 9.40 -20.35 -11.97
CA GLU A 156 7.94 -20.26 -12.14
C GLU A 156 7.45 -18.95 -11.50
N ILE A 157 6.86 -18.09 -12.33
CA ILE A 157 6.33 -16.79 -11.95
C ILE A 157 5.04 -17.04 -11.14
N PRO A 158 4.95 -16.62 -9.86
CA PRO A 158 3.73 -16.80 -9.07
C PRO A 158 2.54 -16.10 -9.72
N HIS A 159 1.43 -16.81 -9.91
CA HIS A 159 0.19 -16.29 -10.54
C HIS A 159 -0.50 -15.13 -9.78
N THR A 160 -0.07 -14.79 -8.56
CA THR A 160 -0.55 -13.61 -7.84
C THR A 160 0.64 -12.88 -7.20
N LYS A 161 0.95 -11.68 -7.68
CA LYS A 161 2.11 -10.89 -7.19
C LYS A 161 1.82 -10.21 -5.84
N LYS A 162 0.58 -10.33 -5.33
CA LYS A 162 0.08 -9.80 -4.04
C LYS A 162 0.48 -8.33 -3.81
N LEU A 163 0.52 -7.53 -4.87
CA LEU A 163 0.97 -6.14 -4.83
C LEU A 163 0.12 -5.32 -3.86
N LEU A 164 -1.21 -5.42 -3.92
CA LEU A 164 -2.09 -4.72 -2.97
C LEU A 164 -1.81 -5.09 -1.50
N GLN A 165 -1.64 -6.38 -1.20
CA GLN A 165 -1.34 -6.82 0.16
C GLN A 165 0.00 -6.26 0.65
N ARG A 166 1.03 -6.27 -0.20
CA ARG A 166 2.34 -5.67 0.11
C ARG A 166 2.23 -4.16 0.33
N PHE A 167 1.38 -3.46 -0.44
CA PHE A 167 1.14 -2.02 -0.31
C PHE A 167 0.64 -1.67 1.08
N ILE A 168 -0.42 -2.38 1.49
CA ILE A 168 -1.11 -2.18 2.76
C ILE A 168 -0.18 -2.54 3.91
N ASN A 169 0.48 -3.69 3.85
CA ASN A 169 1.40 -4.14 4.90
C ASN A 169 2.57 -3.17 5.09
N GLN A 170 3.08 -2.53 4.03
CA GLN A 170 4.22 -1.61 4.15
C GLN A 170 3.81 -0.22 4.62
N HIS A 171 2.64 0.29 4.21
CA HIS A 171 2.09 1.54 4.74
C HIS A 171 1.64 1.38 6.20
N ASN A 172 1.21 0.18 6.57
CA ASN A 172 0.79 -0.12 7.92
C ASN A 172 1.89 -0.76 8.77
N ALA A 173 3.09 -1.08 8.28
CA ALA A 173 4.10 -1.82 9.08
C ALA A 173 4.41 -1.18 10.44
N ASP A 174 4.53 0.15 10.51
CA ASP A 174 4.67 0.86 11.79
C ASP A 174 3.35 0.85 12.58
N ARG A 175 2.20 1.02 11.91
CA ARG A 175 0.84 0.99 12.50
C ARG A 175 0.51 -0.38 13.12
N ASP A 176 0.81 -1.45 12.41
CA ASP A 176 0.54 -2.84 12.75
C ASP A 176 1.30 -3.23 14.01
N VAL A 177 2.55 -2.79 14.17
CA VAL A 177 3.28 -2.98 15.42
C VAL A 177 2.53 -2.37 16.61
N TYR A 178 1.92 -1.19 16.48
CA TYR A 178 1.10 -0.63 17.56
C TYR A 178 -0.24 -1.33 17.73
N HIS A 179 -0.84 -1.84 16.64
CA HIS A 179 -2.03 -2.68 16.73
C HIS A 179 -1.76 -3.97 17.50
N ASP A 180 -0.57 -4.55 17.32
CA ASP A 180 -0.10 -5.76 17.96
C ASP A 180 0.30 -5.55 19.44
N LEU A 181 0.38 -4.30 19.91
CA LEU A 181 0.60 -3.99 21.33
C LEU A 181 -0.71 -3.98 22.13
N MET A 182 -0.64 -4.46 23.37
CA MET A 182 -1.78 -4.65 24.28
C MET A 182 -2.96 -5.42 23.64
N PRO A 183 -2.73 -6.62 23.08
CA PRO A 183 -3.79 -7.42 22.46
C PRO A 183 -4.88 -7.84 23.44
N PHE A 184 -4.53 -8.10 24.70
CA PHE A 184 -5.50 -8.36 25.75
C PHE A 184 -5.97 -7.05 26.38
N LYS A 185 -7.29 -6.84 26.42
CA LYS A 185 -7.95 -5.75 27.14
C LYS A 185 -9.09 -6.30 27.97
N VAL A 186 -9.33 -5.68 29.12
CA VAL A 186 -10.47 -6.00 29.98
C VAL A 186 -11.70 -5.29 29.42
N HIS A 187 -12.72 -6.05 29.03
CA HIS A 187 -13.97 -5.54 28.46
C HIS A 187 -15.17 -5.80 29.38
N GLU A 188 -15.21 -6.94 30.08
CA GLU A 188 -16.32 -7.32 30.96
C GLU A 188 -15.79 -7.57 32.37
N ILE A 189 -16.34 -6.85 33.35
CA ILE A 189 -16.01 -6.96 34.77
C ILE A 189 -17.28 -7.37 35.54
N LEU A 190 -17.19 -8.44 36.32
CA LEU A 190 -18.22 -8.82 37.28
C LEU A 190 -17.87 -8.21 38.65
N LEU A 191 -18.70 -7.28 39.11
CA LEU A 191 -18.58 -6.64 40.42
C LEU A 191 -19.59 -7.29 41.38
N ILE A 192 -19.09 -7.97 42.41
CA ILE A 192 -19.92 -8.56 43.46
C ILE A 192 -19.84 -7.64 44.67
N SER A 193 -20.95 -6.98 45.00
CA SER A 193 -20.99 -5.99 46.08
C SER A 193 -22.38 -5.89 46.67
N THR A 194 -22.48 -5.56 47.96
CA THR A 194 -23.77 -5.16 48.52
C THR A 194 -24.25 -3.86 47.88
N LEU A 195 -25.56 -3.64 47.82
CA LEU A 195 -26.13 -2.40 47.30
C LEU A 195 -25.60 -1.16 48.04
N TYR A 196 -25.32 -1.28 49.34
CA TYR A 196 -24.76 -0.19 50.13
C TYR A 196 -23.31 0.13 49.74
N ASP A 197 -22.46 -0.89 49.57
CA ASP A 197 -21.07 -0.69 49.16
C ASP A 197 -20.98 -0.12 47.73
N ALA A 198 -21.81 -0.62 46.81
CA ALA A 198 -21.93 -0.08 45.46
C ALA A 198 -22.39 1.39 45.46
N TYR A 199 -23.43 1.70 46.25
CA TYR A 199 -23.98 3.06 46.36
C TYR A 199 -22.99 4.04 46.99
N SER A 200 -22.24 3.62 48.02
CA SER A 200 -21.22 4.45 48.68
C SER A 200 -20.15 4.90 47.69
N ILE A 201 -19.73 4.04 46.75
CA ILE A 201 -18.76 4.43 45.72
C ILE A 201 -19.40 5.31 44.64
N GLU A 202 -20.67 5.09 44.30
CA GLU A 202 -21.35 5.85 43.25
C GLU A 202 -21.67 7.30 43.66
N ARG A 203 -21.98 7.53 44.95
CA ARG A 203 -22.37 8.85 45.46
C ARG A 203 -21.21 9.82 45.69
N GLU A 204 -20.02 9.31 46.00
CA GLU A 204 -18.85 10.16 46.25
C GLU A 204 -18.21 10.66 44.96
N ASP A 205 -18.34 9.97 43.82
CA ASP A 205 -17.65 10.41 42.59
C ASP A 205 -18.09 9.74 41.27
N ARG A 206 -19.29 9.14 41.17
CA ARG A 206 -19.80 8.44 39.97
C ARG A 206 -18.75 7.54 39.31
N LEU A 207 -18.55 6.34 39.86
CA LEU A 207 -17.54 5.35 39.43
C LEU A 207 -17.43 5.19 37.91
N THR A 208 -18.55 5.07 37.21
CA THR A 208 -18.59 4.93 35.74
C THR A 208 -18.07 6.18 35.03
N ASP A 209 -18.47 7.37 35.48
CA ASP A 209 -18.02 8.65 34.91
C ASP A 209 -16.52 8.89 35.16
N ASN A 210 -15.98 8.40 36.28
CA ASN A 210 -14.55 8.51 36.58
C ASN A 210 -13.70 7.53 35.78
N ILE A 211 -14.15 6.28 35.61
CA ILE A 211 -13.49 5.33 34.70
C ILE A 211 -13.57 5.86 33.25
N LEU A 212 -14.74 6.33 32.82
CA LEU A 212 -14.92 6.98 31.52
C LEU A 212 -14.03 8.21 31.36
N GLY A 213 -13.96 9.06 32.38
CA GLY A 213 -13.18 10.29 32.40
C GLY A 213 -11.69 10.04 32.27
N GLU A 214 -11.15 9.04 32.97
CA GLU A 214 -9.73 8.66 32.83
C GLU A 214 -9.45 8.04 31.46
N TYR A 215 -10.32 7.16 30.95
CA TYR A 215 -10.18 6.62 29.59
C TYR A 215 -10.28 7.72 28.51
N ALA A 216 -11.18 8.70 28.68
CA ALA A 216 -11.37 9.83 27.76
C ALA A 216 -10.21 10.82 27.80
N LYS A 217 -9.72 11.22 28.99
CA LYS A 217 -8.52 12.08 29.15
C LYS A 217 -7.30 11.47 28.46
N LEU A 218 -7.23 10.14 28.46
CA LEU A 218 -6.09 9.36 27.98
C LEU A 218 -6.29 8.79 26.57
N SER A 219 -7.38 9.17 25.88
CA SER A 219 -7.69 8.75 24.52
C SER A 219 -7.65 7.22 24.33
N LEU A 220 -7.99 6.45 25.36
CA LEU A 220 -7.98 4.98 25.33
C LEU A 220 -9.30 4.45 24.76
N SER A 221 -9.24 3.64 23.70
CA SER A 221 -10.41 2.97 23.13
C SER A 221 -10.77 1.69 23.91
N GLY A 222 -12.05 1.53 24.27
CA GLY A 222 -12.61 0.31 24.88
C GLY A 222 -12.74 0.41 26.40
N VAL A 223 -13.80 1.06 26.86
CA VAL A 223 -14.11 1.19 28.29
C VAL A 223 -14.77 -0.11 28.76
N PRO A 224 -14.32 -0.72 29.87
CA PRO A 224 -14.91 -1.96 30.35
C PRO A 224 -16.34 -1.73 30.83
N ARG A 225 -17.22 -2.68 30.50
CA ARG A 225 -18.55 -2.79 31.05
C ARG A 225 -18.49 -3.45 32.42
N ILE A 226 -19.12 -2.83 33.40
CA ILE A 226 -19.23 -3.35 34.76
C ILE A 226 -20.63 -3.92 34.96
N THR A 227 -20.72 -5.13 35.49
CA THR A 227 -21.98 -5.75 35.91
C THR A 227 -21.96 -5.97 37.41
N GLY A 228 -22.90 -5.32 38.11
CA GLY A 228 -23.10 -5.51 39.53
C GLY A 228 -24.03 -6.70 39.83
N VAL A 229 -23.66 -7.52 40.81
CA VAL A 229 -24.51 -8.55 41.43
C VAL A 229 -24.37 -8.48 42.95
N SER A 230 -25.41 -8.89 43.68
CA SER A 230 -25.43 -8.80 45.16
C SER A 230 -25.25 -10.15 45.84
N THR A 231 -25.49 -11.26 45.14
CA THR A 231 -25.48 -12.61 45.72
C THR A 231 -24.61 -13.58 44.92
N LEU A 232 -24.27 -14.73 45.53
CA LEU A 232 -23.49 -15.78 44.87
C LEU A 232 -24.27 -16.41 43.71
N ASP A 233 -25.57 -16.66 43.90
CA ASP A 233 -26.40 -17.30 42.88
C ASP A 233 -26.52 -16.43 41.63
N GLU A 234 -26.74 -15.12 41.79
CA GLU A 234 -26.70 -14.15 40.69
C GLU A 234 -25.33 -14.11 40.01
N ALA A 235 -24.24 -14.19 40.79
CA ALA A 235 -22.89 -14.19 40.25
C ALA A 235 -22.64 -15.43 39.37
N LEU A 236 -23.06 -16.61 39.83
CA LEU A 236 -22.94 -17.86 39.08
C LEU A 236 -23.83 -17.86 37.83
N GLU A 237 -25.08 -17.40 37.94
CA GLU A 237 -25.98 -17.23 36.79
C GLU A 237 -25.35 -16.33 35.72
N LYS A 238 -24.75 -15.19 36.12
CA LYS A 238 -24.08 -14.30 35.18
C LYS A 238 -22.82 -14.90 34.57
N LEU A 239 -22.05 -15.68 35.33
CA LEU A 239 -20.87 -16.39 34.83
C LEU A 239 -21.24 -17.51 33.84
N GLU A 240 -22.43 -18.10 33.95
CA GLU A 240 -22.98 -19.05 32.99
C GLU A 240 -23.50 -18.35 31.71
N GLU A 241 -24.15 -17.20 31.86
CA GLU A 241 -24.69 -16.43 30.72
C GLU A 241 -23.60 -15.85 29.80
N ARG A 242 -22.47 -15.41 30.37
CA ARG A 242 -21.42 -14.71 29.61
C ARG A 242 -20.04 -14.80 30.24
N TYR A 243 -19.04 -14.56 29.39
CA TYR A 243 -17.64 -14.48 29.79
C TYR A 243 -17.30 -13.14 30.45
N PHE A 244 -16.58 -13.21 31.57
CA PHE A 244 -15.98 -12.05 32.23
C PHE A 244 -14.46 -12.14 32.20
N ASN A 245 -13.79 -11.01 31.94
CA ASN A 245 -12.33 -10.94 31.98
C ASN A 245 -11.79 -10.91 33.40
N MET A 246 -12.59 -10.44 34.35
CA MET A 246 -12.17 -10.16 35.72
C MET A 246 -13.38 -10.14 36.66
N ILE A 247 -13.16 -10.61 37.90
CA ILE A 247 -14.13 -10.55 39.00
C ILE A 247 -13.56 -9.66 40.11
N ILE A 248 -14.37 -8.72 40.59
CA ILE A 248 -14.05 -7.88 41.74
C ILE A 248 -15.10 -8.15 42.81
N ILE A 249 -14.66 -8.64 43.98
CA ILE A 249 -15.53 -8.82 45.13
C ILE A 249 -15.26 -7.71 46.14
N MET A 250 -16.29 -6.96 46.50
CA MET A 250 -16.21 -5.96 47.54
C MET A 250 -16.47 -6.56 48.92
N MET A 251 -15.69 -6.12 49.90
CA MET A 251 -15.82 -6.54 51.29
C MET A 251 -15.92 -5.30 52.19
N GLY A 252 -17.15 -5.04 52.61
CA GLY A 252 -17.52 -3.98 53.55
C GLY A 252 -17.61 -4.50 54.99
N ALA A 253 -18.78 -4.36 55.60
CA ALA A 253 -19.05 -4.82 56.97
C ALA A 253 -19.14 -6.35 57.09
N ASP A 254 -19.60 -7.03 56.05
CA ASP A 254 -19.63 -8.50 55.98
C ASP A 254 -18.29 -9.02 55.46
N THR A 255 -17.53 -9.68 56.34
CA THR A 255 -16.21 -10.24 56.02
C THR A 255 -16.25 -11.75 55.75
N VAL A 256 -17.39 -12.42 55.98
CA VAL A 256 -17.48 -13.88 55.93
C VAL A 256 -18.04 -14.35 54.60
N ASN A 257 -19.13 -13.75 54.12
CA ASN A 257 -19.75 -14.18 52.87
C ASN A 257 -18.87 -13.90 51.65
N PRO A 258 -18.22 -12.73 51.48
CA PRO A 258 -17.33 -12.47 50.34
C PRO A 258 -16.20 -13.49 50.20
N LEU A 259 -15.61 -13.93 51.30
CA LEU A 259 -14.55 -14.96 51.28
C LEU A 259 -15.07 -16.34 50.87
N LYS A 260 -16.28 -16.73 51.35
CA LYS A 260 -16.93 -17.97 50.92
C LYS A 260 -17.29 -17.94 49.42
N MET A 261 -17.80 -16.81 48.94
CA MET A 261 -18.10 -16.59 47.53
C MET A 261 -16.83 -16.72 46.68
N ALA A 262 -15.74 -16.06 47.09
CA ALA A 262 -14.46 -16.13 46.40
C ALA A 262 -13.95 -17.57 46.28
N ALA A 263 -13.96 -18.33 47.39
CA ALA A 263 -13.53 -19.72 47.38
C ALA A 263 -14.40 -20.61 46.46
N ARG A 264 -15.72 -20.41 46.46
CA ARG A 264 -16.63 -21.17 45.59
C ARG A 264 -16.43 -20.84 44.12
N ILE A 265 -16.45 -19.55 43.77
CA ILE A 265 -16.27 -19.09 42.39
C ILE A 265 -14.92 -19.53 41.85
N LYS A 266 -13.83 -19.38 42.62
CA LYS A 266 -12.51 -19.80 42.16
C LYS A 266 -12.38 -21.32 42.04
N GLY A 267 -13.15 -22.09 42.80
CA GLY A 267 -13.24 -23.54 42.65
C GLY A 267 -13.77 -23.97 41.27
N GLU A 268 -14.75 -23.25 40.72
CA GLU A 268 -15.38 -23.55 39.43
C GLU A 268 -14.74 -22.80 38.24
N TYR A 269 -14.30 -21.55 38.46
CA TYR A 269 -13.80 -20.63 37.44
C TYR A 269 -12.34 -20.21 37.70
N GLN A 270 -11.45 -21.19 37.84
CA GLN A 270 -10.02 -20.98 38.21
C GLN A 270 -9.27 -20.00 37.30
N HIS A 271 -9.64 -19.96 36.01
CA HIS A 271 -8.97 -19.18 34.97
C HIS A 271 -9.29 -17.67 35.00
N ILE A 272 -10.36 -17.25 35.69
CA ILE A 272 -10.74 -15.83 35.76
C ILE A 272 -10.04 -15.18 36.97
N PRO A 273 -9.30 -14.07 36.77
CA PRO A 273 -8.72 -13.30 37.87
C PRO A 273 -9.80 -12.78 38.83
N LEU A 274 -9.67 -13.08 40.11
CA LEU A 274 -10.58 -12.68 41.18
C LEU A 274 -9.83 -11.80 42.18
N TYR A 275 -10.17 -10.51 42.19
CA TYR A 275 -9.58 -9.53 43.11
C TYR A 275 -10.58 -9.16 44.21
N LEU A 276 -10.08 -9.02 45.42
CA LEU A 276 -10.87 -8.56 46.58
C LEU A 276 -10.61 -7.07 46.81
N LEU A 277 -11.66 -6.26 46.96
CA LEU A 277 -11.56 -4.84 47.31
C LEU A 277 -12.14 -4.61 48.71
N VAL A 278 -11.31 -4.14 49.63
CA VAL A 278 -11.63 -4.04 51.07
C VAL A 278 -11.85 -2.60 51.47
N ASN A 279 -12.99 -2.30 52.11
CA ASN A 279 -13.37 -0.94 52.52
C ASN A 279 -12.69 -0.47 53.81
N ASN A 280 -12.12 -1.39 54.61
CA ASN A 280 -11.46 -1.04 55.87
C ASN A 280 -10.10 -1.72 56.03
N SER A 281 -9.08 -0.89 56.28
CA SER A 281 -7.70 -1.31 56.52
C SER A 281 -7.50 -2.19 57.76
N SER A 282 -8.43 -2.20 58.72
CA SER A 282 -8.40 -3.12 59.87
C SER A 282 -8.68 -4.57 59.47
N ILE A 283 -9.54 -4.78 58.46
CA ILE A 283 -9.90 -6.11 57.97
C ILE A 283 -8.71 -6.77 57.27
N VAL A 284 -7.86 -5.97 56.61
CA VAL A 284 -6.61 -6.44 55.98
C VAL A 284 -5.68 -7.06 57.02
N ASN A 285 -5.55 -6.44 58.20
CA ASN A 285 -4.69 -6.97 59.27
C ASN A 285 -5.21 -8.31 59.83
N ASP A 286 -6.52 -8.53 59.79
CA ASP A 286 -7.13 -9.78 60.27
C ASP A 286 -7.04 -10.89 59.21
N ILE A 287 -7.09 -10.53 57.93
CA ILE A 287 -6.81 -11.42 56.80
C ILE A 287 -5.34 -11.86 56.79
N GLU A 288 -4.40 -10.94 57.00
CA GLU A 288 -2.95 -11.22 57.05
C GLU A 288 -2.59 -12.21 58.18
N LYS A 289 -3.34 -12.22 59.30
CA LYS A 289 -3.15 -13.16 60.41
C LYS A 289 -3.63 -14.59 60.11
N ASN A 290 -4.50 -14.79 59.11
CA ASN A 290 -5.06 -16.09 58.74
C ASN A 290 -4.95 -16.35 57.21
N PRO A 291 -3.76 -16.70 56.68
CA PRO A 291 -3.54 -16.87 55.24
C PRO A 291 -4.42 -17.94 54.56
N ASN A 292 -4.86 -18.95 55.31
CA ASN A 292 -5.76 -20.00 54.81
C ASN A 292 -7.19 -19.50 54.53
N SER A 293 -7.57 -18.32 55.04
CA SER A 293 -8.91 -17.73 54.82
C SER A 293 -9.09 -17.09 53.44
N ILE A 294 -8.00 -17.00 52.66
CA ILE A 294 -7.90 -16.27 51.40
C ILE A 294 -7.79 -17.23 50.19
N ALA A 295 -8.03 -18.53 50.41
CA ALA A 295 -7.98 -19.54 49.37
C ALA A 295 -9.01 -19.22 48.28
N GLY A 296 -8.51 -18.79 47.11
CA GLY A 296 -9.33 -18.46 45.95
C GLY A 296 -9.26 -17.00 45.48
N ILE A 297 -8.48 -16.14 46.17
CA ILE A 297 -8.28 -14.73 45.79
C ILE A 297 -6.89 -14.55 45.20
N ASP A 298 -6.79 -13.89 44.04
CA ASP A 298 -5.51 -13.67 43.37
C ASP A 298 -4.77 -12.43 43.90
N LYS A 299 -5.49 -11.32 44.19
CA LYS A 299 -4.94 -10.08 44.77
C LYS A 299 -5.97 -9.35 45.63
N ILE A 300 -5.48 -8.56 46.60
CA ILE A 300 -6.30 -7.78 47.55
C ILE A 300 -6.01 -6.29 47.36
N PHE A 301 -7.04 -5.47 47.24
CA PHE A 301 -6.91 -4.02 47.14
C PHE A 301 -7.63 -3.35 48.31
N VAL A 302 -7.16 -2.18 48.71
CA VAL A 302 -7.77 -1.38 49.78
C VAL A 302 -8.41 -0.15 49.15
N TRP A 303 -9.70 0.05 49.42
CA TRP A 303 -10.41 1.26 49.03
C TRP A 303 -9.95 2.42 49.92
N ASN A 304 -9.41 3.46 49.28
CA ASN A 304 -8.92 4.67 49.94
C ASN A 304 -9.79 5.91 49.64
N GLY A 305 -10.97 5.72 49.05
CA GLY A 305 -11.82 6.82 48.57
C GLY A 305 -11.47 7.33 47.17
N GLU A 306 -10.47 6.77 46.48
CA GLU A 306 -10.12 7.19 45.11
C GLU A 306 -10.59 6.16 44.06
N PRO A 307 -11.52 6.51 43.15
CA PRO A 307 -12.00 5.62 42.08
C PRO A 307 -10.92 5.14 41.11
N LYS A 308 -9.78 5.84 41.03
CA LYS A 308 -8.62 5.48 40.19
C LYS A 308 -8.03 4.11 40.52
N ILE A 309 -8.36 3.55 41.68
CA ILE A 309 -7.97 2.19 42.03
C ILE A 309 -8.53 1.15 41.06
N PHE A 310 -9.78 1.30 40.59
CA PHE A 310 -10.39 0.39 39.60
C PHE A 310 -9.61 0.41 38.29
N PHE A 311 -9.25 1.60 37.80
CA PHE A 311 -8.39 1.76 36.63
C PHE A 311 -7.05 1.03 36.81
N SER A 312 -6.45 1.14 37.99
CA SER A 312 -5.16 0.51 38.31
C SER A 312 -5.25 -1.01 38.37
N MET A 313 -6.33 -1.55 38.93
CA MET A 313 -6.59 -3.00 38.96
C MET A 313 -6.72 -3.57 37.53
N ILE A 314 -7.46 -2.88 36.67
CA ILE A 314 -7.60 -3.24 35.25
C ILE A 314 -6.25 -3.22 34.55
N LYS A 315 -5.50 -2.11 34.66
CA LYS A 315 -4.20 -1.97 33.99
C LYS A 315 -3.14 -2.93 34.51
N LEU A 316 -3.17 -3.26 35.79
CA LEU A 316 -2.27 -4.27 36.36
C LEU A 316 -2.51 -5.65 35.75
N LEU A 317 -3.79 -6.03 35.55
CA LEU A 317 -4.11 -7.29 34.88
C LEU A 317 -3.69 -7.24 33.39
N GLU A 318 -4.01 -6.17 32.69
CA GLU A 318 -3.63 -6.00 31.28
C GLU A 318 -2.11 -6.05 31.08
N ASP A 319 -1.34 -5.37 31.93
CA ASP A 319 0.12 -5.34 31.83
C ASP A 319 0.73 -6.71 32.11
N ARG A 320 0.25 -7.41 33.14
CA ARG A 320 0.71 -8.77 33.46
C ARG A 320 0.46 -9.76 32.32
N VAL A 321 -0.68 -9.67 31.64
CA VAL A 321 -1.01 -10.59 30.52
C VAL A 321 -0.25 -10.22 29.24
N ASN A 322 -0.08 -8.92 28.97
CA ASN A 322 0.50 -8.47 27.70
C ASN A 322 2.04 -8.37 27.70
N ILE A 323 2.70 -8.40 28.86
CA ILE A 323 4.14 -8.08 28.98
C ILE A 323 5.03 -8.86 28.02
N GLU A 324 4.81 -10.17 27.86
CA GLU A 324 5.62 -11.02 26.99
C GLU A 324 5.49 -10.62 25.52
N ASN A 325 4.28 -10.29 25.08
CA ASN A 325 4.02 -9.81 23.74
C ASN A 325 4.62 -8.42 23.53
N ASP A 326 4.34 -7.49 24.44
CA ASP A 326 4.66 -6.08 24.28
C ASP A 326 6.18 -5.81 24.35
N THR A 327 6.92 -6.58 25.16
CA THR A 327 8.39 -6.54 25.18
C THR A 327 9.01 -7.12 23.90
N ARG A 328 8.42 -8.19 23.35
CA ARG A 328 8.89 -8.85 22.13
C ARG A 328 8.60 -8.04 20.86
N VAL A 329 7.39 -7.50 20.75
CA VAL A 329 6.90 -6.81 19.54
C VAL A 329 7.38 -5.35 19.52
N GLY A 330 7.16 -4.61 20.61
CA GLY A 330 7.42 -3.17 20.67
C GLY A 330 8.65 -2.74 21.46
N LEU A 331 9.44 -3.68 22.01
CA LEU A 331 10.51 -3.39 22.98
C LEU A 331 10.01 -2.58 24.18
N THR A 332 8.75 -2.83 24.59
CA THR A 332 8.10 -2.07 25.66
C THR A 332 8.87 -2.24 26.96
N ARG A 333 9.05 -1.13 27.68
CA ARG A 333 9.86 -1.10 28.90
C ARG A 333 9.06 -1.53 30.12
N VAL A 334 9.76 -1.98 31.17
CA VAL A 334 9.16 -2.57 32.37
C VAL A 334 9.58 -1.82 33.63
N ILE A 335 8.61 -1.45 34.46
CA ILE A 335 8.81 -0.96 35.82
C ILE A 335 8.42 -2.10 36.77
N LEU A 336 9.36 -2.57 37.58
CA LEU A 336 9.08 -3.59 38.60
C LEU A 336 8.86 -2.91 39.95
N LEU A 337 7.66 -3.04 40.48
CA LEU A 337 7.28 -2.61 41.82
C LEU A 337 7.26 -3.85 42.73
N VAL A 338 8.05 -3.83 43.80
CA VAL A 338 8.07 -4.87 44.83
C VAL A 338 7.47 -4.28 46.10
N GLU A 339 6.26 -4.73 46.40
CA GLU A 339 5.45 -4.28 47.53
C GLU A 339 4.49 -5.41 47.91
N ASP A 340 4.63 -5.92 49.12
CA ASP A 340 3.84 -7.02 49.66
C ASP A 340 2.55 -6.52 50.33
N SER A 341 2.54 -5.29 50.84
CA SER A 341 1.41 -4.74 51.59
C SER A 341 0.28 -4.17 50.70
N PRO A 342 -0.96 -4.71 50.79
CA PRO A 342 -2.13 -4.23 50.04
C PRO A 342 -2.40 -2.74 50.18
N LYS A 343 -2.10 -2.18 51.36
CA LYS A 343 -2.32 -0.77 51.65
C LYS A 343 -1.45 0.14 50.79
N TYR A 344 -0.21 -0.27 50.51
CA TYR A 344 0.76 0.55 49.79
C TYR A 344 0.61 0.43 48.30
N TYR A 345 0.56 -0.79 47.75
CA TYR A 345 0.41 -0.90 46.30
C TYR A 345 -0.94 -0.35 45.82
N SER A 346 -2.00 -0.40 46.65
CA SER A 346 -3.27 0.26 46.34
C SER A 346 -3.15 1.79 46.28
N ARG A 347 -2.19 2.38 47.01
CA ARG A 347 -1.88 3.81 46.93
C ARG A 347 -0.91 4.15 45.79
N TYR A 348 0.10 3.32 45.54
CA TYR A 348 1.16 3.59 44.56
C TYR A 348 0.72 3.35 43.12
N LEU A 349 -0.02 2.29 42.84
CA LEU A 349 -0.37 1.92 41.46
C LEU A 349 -1.14 3.03 40.73
N PRO A 350 -2.18 3.67 41.32
CA PRO A 350 -2.86 4.80 40.68
C PRO A 350 -1.91 5.95 40.29
N LEU A 351 -0.93 6.24 41.16
CA LEU A 351 0.02 7.32 40.97
C LEU A 351 1.05 7.01 39.88
N LEU A 352 1.56 5.77 39.87
CA LEU A 352 2.52 5.31 38.87
C LEU A 352 1.87 5.24 37.49
N TYR A 353 0.67 4.66 37.37
CA TYR A 353 -0.05 4.61 36.11
C TYR A 353 -0.35 6.00 35.58
N GLY A 354 -0.87 6.89 36.42
CA GLY A 354 -1.15 8.29 36.04
C GLY A 354 0.11 8.99 35.51
N SER A 355 1.24 8.84 36.20
CA SER A 355 2.51 9.47 35.81
C SER A 355 3.06 8.93 34.49
N VAL A 356 3.04 7.61 34.29
CA VAL A 356 3.53 6.97 33.05
C VAL A 356 2.68 7.36 31.83
N LEU A 357 1.36 7.39 32.01
CA LEU A 357 0.42 7.73 30.93
C LEU A 357 0.50 9.21 30.53
N GLU A 358 0.56 10.12 31.51
CA GLU A 358 0.71 11.58 31.27
C GLU A 358 1.98 11.88 30.47
N GLN A 359 3.10 11.23 30.82
CA GLN A 359 4.37 11.40 30.12
C GLN A 359 4.34 10.83 28.69
N THR A 360 3.74 9.65 28.51
CA THR A 360 3.61 9.04 27.18
C THR A 360 2.79 9.92 26.23
N LYS A 361 1.72 10.54 26.74
CA LYS A 361 0.84 11.42 25.95
C LYS A 361 1.57 12.65 25.39
N ARG A 362 2.39 13.32 26.21
CA ARG A 362 3.16 14.51 25.79
C ARG A 362 4.04 14.22 24.56
N VAL A 363 4.76 13.11 24.59
CA VAL A 363 5.65 12.70 23.48
C VAL A 363 4.87 12.39 22.20
N VAL A 364 3.66 11.84 22.34
CA VAL A 364 2.82 11.50 21.19
C VAL A 364 2.20 12.75 20.55
N GLU A 365 1.85 13.76 21.35
CA GLU A 365 1.31 15.04 20.87
C GLU A 365 2.36 15.86 20.09
N ASP A 366 3.63 15.81 20.48
CA ASP A 366 4.71 16.58 19.83
C ASP A 366 5.11 16.07 18.43
N VAL A 367 4.71 14.84 18.04
CA VAL A 367 5.27 14.14 16.86
C VAL A 367 4.24 13.86 15.74
N SER A 368 2.93 13.85 16.02
CA SER A 368 1.91 13.36 15.06
C SER A 368 0.83 14.37 14.70
N THR A 369 0.52 14.49 13.40
CA THR A 369 -0.63 15.24 12.87
C THR A 369 -1.92 14.41 12.74
N ASP A 370 -1.85 13.07 12.82
CA ASP A 370 -3.00 12.15 12.68
C ASP A 370 -3.50 11.66 14.06
N ASP A 371 -4.75 11.98 14.41
CA ASP A 371 -5.35 11.72 15.72
C ASP A 371 -5.62 10.23 16.00
N LEU A 372 -5.95 9.43 14.97
CA LEU A 372 -6.15 7.99 15.12
C LEU A 372 -4.82 7.30 15.45
N TYR A 373 -3.73 7.79 14.86
CA TYR A 373 -2.39 7.26 15.09
C TYR A 373 -1.85 7.59 16.49
N LYS A 374 -2.26 8.72 17.08
CA LYS A 374 -1.92 9.10 18.46
C LYS A 374 -2.42 8.06 19.47
N VAL A 375 -3.65 7.58 19.31
CA VAL A 375 -4.27 6.58 20.22
C VAL A 375 -3.46 5.27 20.25
N LEU A 376 -3.00 4.82 19.08
CA LEU A 376 -2.23 3.58 18.97
C LEU A 376 -0.85 3.72 19.62
N ARG A 377 -0.20 4.87 19.46
CA ARG A 377 1.13 5.14 20.05
C ARG A 377 1.14 5.12 21.57
N ILE A 378 0.04 5.48 22.26
CA ILE A 378 -0.05 5.42 23.73
C ILE A 378 0.19 4.00 24.28
N ARG A 379 -0.06 2.95 23.47
CA ARG A 379 0.15 1.56 23.87
C ARG A 379 1.62 1.21 24.15
N ILE A 380 2.56 2.00 23.62
CA ILE A 380 4.01 1.84 23.86
C ILE A 380 4.44 2.20 25.29
N ARG A 381 3.51 2.74 26.11
CA ARG A 381 3.81 3.08 27.50
C ARG A 381 4.51 1.92 28.23
N PRO A 382 5.46 2.22 29.13
CA PRO A 382 6.04 1.24 30.02
C PRO A 382 4.96 0.45 30.77
N LYS A 383 5.20 -0.86 30.91
CA LYS A 383 4.34 -1.75 31.68
C LYS A 383 4.79 -1.79 33.12
N ILE A 384 3.84 -1.89 34.04
CA ILE A 384 4.11 -1.98 35.48
C ILE A 384 3.82 -3.42 35.92
N LEU A 385 4.82 -4.06 36.53
CA LEU A 385 4.67 -5.37 37.15
C LEU A 385 4.76 -5.22 38.67
N LEU A 386 3.89 -5.92 39.39
CA LEU A 386 3.86 -5.95 40.86
C LEU A 386 4.31 -7.34 41.33
N ALA A 387 5.34 -7.39 42.18
CA ALA A 387 5.76 -8.59 42.90
C ALA A 387 5.49 -8.43 44.40
N GLY A 388 4.97 -9.49 45.03
CA GLY A 388 4.65 -9.51 46.47
C GLY A 388 5.71 -10.19 47.35
N ASN A 389 6.71 -10.86 46.75
CA ASN A 389 7.78 -11.52 47.50
C ASN A 389 9.08 -11.55 46.70
N TYR A 390 10.17 -11.97 47.36
CA TYR A 390 11.51 -11.99 46.77
C TYR A 390 11.62 -12.93 45.57
N GLU A 391 11.01 -14.10 45.65
CA GLU A 391 11.09 -15.12 44.61
C GLU A 391 10.40 -14.65 43.31
N GLU A 392 9.18 -14.10 43.43
CA GLU A 392 8.44 -13.51 42.31
C GLU A 392 9.18 -12.31 41.72
N ALA A 393 9.74 -11.43 42.57
CA ALA A 393 10.52 -10.28 42.12
C ALA A 393 11.77 -10.71 41.33
N LEU A 394 12.46 -11.74 41.81
CA LEU A 394 13.66 -12.27 41.17
C LEU A 394 13.35 -12.96 39.84
N GLU A 395 12.23 -13.70 39.75
CA GLU A 395 11.76 -14.32 38.52
C GLU A 395 11.44 -13.27 37.45
N LEU A 396 10.60 -12.28 37.81
CA LEU A 396 10.21 -11.20 36.89
C LEU A 396 11.41 -10.37 36.45
N PHE A 397 12.33 -10.05 37.37
CA PHE A 397 13.56 -9.34 37.04
C PHE A 397 14.41 -10.13 36.05
N ASN A 398 14.70 -11.41 36.32
CA ASN A 398 15.55 -12.20 35.45
C ASN A 398 14.96 -12.43 34.06
N ARG A 399 13.64 -12.61 33.98
CA ARG A 399 12.91 -12.79 32.73
C ARG A 399 12.93 -11.52 31.87
N TYR A 400 12.74 -10.35 32.48
CA TYR A 400 12.58 -9.08 31.75
C TYR A 400 13.74 -8.10 31.88
N LYS A 401 14.91 -8.52 32.40
CA LYS A 401 16.09 -7.66 32.66
C LYS A 401 16.50 -6.76 31.50
N ASN A 402 16.40 -7.23 30.26
CA ASN A 402 16.78 -6.46 29.06
C ASN A 402 15.81 -5.30 28.75
N TYR A 403 14.63 -5.31 29.36
CA TYR A 403 13.56 -4.33 29.17
C TYR A 403 13.31 -3.49 30.45
N MET A 404 14.06 -3.75 31.53
CA MET A 404 13.91 -3.06 32.81
C MET A 404 14.25 -1.57 32.69
N LEU A 405 13.31 -0.74 33.12
CA LEU A 405 13.42 0.71 33.16
C LEU A 405 13.76 1.20 34.57
N CYS A 406 13.11 0.62 35.57
CA CYS A 406 13.30 0.98 36.98
C CYS A 406 12.89 -0.19 37.89
N LEU A 407 13.56 -0.30 39.03
CA LEU A 407 13.15 -1.15 40.16
C LEU A 407 12.72 -0.26 41.33
N ILE A 408 11.49 -0.45 41.82
CA ILE A 408 10.99 0.17 43.04
C ILE A 408 10.77 -0.97 44.03
N SER A 409 11.47 -0.96 45.17
CA SER A 409 11.41 -2.07 46.14
C SER A 409 11.27 -1.56 47.55
N ASP A 410 10.41 -2.20 48.34
CA ASP A 410 10.48 -2.11 49.80
C ASP A 410 11.81 -2.67 50.30
N VAL A 411 12.27 -2.21 51.47
CA VAL A 411 13.47 -2.72 52.15
C VAL A 411 13.17 -4.08 52.80
N LYS A 412 11.98 -4.21 53.40
CA LYS A 412 11.56 -5.37 54.20
C LYS A 412 10.34 -6.02 53.58
N PHE A 413 10.44 -7.29 53.20
CA PHE A 413 9.33 -8.09 52.67
C PHE A 413 9.66 -9.59 52.77
N TYR A 414 8.70 -10.45 52.42
CA TYR A 414 8.85 -11.90 52.56
C TYR A 414 9.85 -12.52 51.56
N ARG A 415 10.69 -13.41 52.08
CA ARG A 415 11.61 -14.27 51.34
C ARG A 415 11.55 -15.69 51.90
N ASN A 416 11.36 -16.69 51.04
CA ASN A 416 11.10 -18.08 51.43
C ASN A 416 9.98 -18.21 52.50
N GLY A 417 8.97 -17.34 52.42
CA GLY A 417 7.87 -17.30 53.40
C GLY A 417 8.20 -16.68 54.76
N VAL A 418 9.41 -16.16 54.97
CA VAL A 418 9.84 -15.48 56.21
C VAL A 418 10.09 -14.00 55.93
N LEU A 419 9.64 -13.12 56.82
CA LEU A 419 9.87 -11.68 56.71
C LEU A 419 11.36 -11.37 56.92
N ASP A 420 12.02 -10.78 55.92
CA ASP A 420 13.46 -10.49 55.92
C ASP A 420 13.68 -8.99 55.81
N ASP A 421 14.33 -8.42 56.83
CA ASP A 421 14.61 -6.98 56.96
C ASP A 421 15.56 -6.45 55.87
N ASN A 422 16.27 -7.33 55.15
CA ASN A 422 17.22 -6.98 54.10
C ASN A 422 16.83 -7.52 52.72
N ALA A 423 15.62 -8.05 52.54
CA ALA A 423 15.17 -8.62 51.27
C ALA A 423 15.33 -7.63 50.10
N GLY A 424 14.94 -6.37 50.31
CA GLY A 424 15.07 -5.32 49.30
C GLY A 424 16.51 -4.97 48.98
N VAL A 425 17.36 -4.87 50.01
CA VAL A 425 18.80 -4.61 49.84
C VAL A 425 19.43 -5.70 48.96
N MET A 426 19.14 -6.96 49.25
CA MET A 426 19.66 -8.10 48.48
C MET A 426 19.15 -8.12 47.04
N LEU A 427 17.89 -7.72 46.82
CA LEU A 427 17.33 -7.61 45.47
C LEU A 427 18.04 -6.51 44.68
N VAL A 428 18.28 -5.35 45.30
CA VAL A 428 19.02 -4.23 44.69
C VAL A 428 20.46 -4.63 44.38
N GLU A 429 21.15 -5.32 45.27
CA GLU A 429 22.49 -5.83 45.02
C GLU A 429 22.51 -6.82 43.85
N HIS A 430 21.53 -7.72 43.78
CA HIS A 430 21.39 -8.65 42.66
C HIS A 430 21.15 -7.89 41.34
N ALA A 431 20.22 -6.93 41.35
CA ALA A 431 19.91 -6.12 40.18
C ALA A 431 21.12 -5.31 39.71
N ARG A 432 21.91 -4.73 40.63
CA ARG A 432 23.13 -3.96 40.31
C ARG A 432 24.25 -4.83 39.76
N LYS A 433 24.39 -6.10 40.18
CA LYS A 433 25.37 -7.03 39.61
C LYS A 433 25.11 -7.30 38.13
N MET A 434 23.84 -7.40 37.74
CA MET A 434 23.42 -7.66 36.36
C MET A 434 23.30 -6.37 35.53
N LEU A 435 22.78 -5.30 36.13
CA LEU A 435 22.52 -4.00 35.53
C LEU A 435 23.10 -2.88 36.42
N PRO A 436 24.40 -2.55 36.29
CA PRO A 436 25.08 -1.60 37.18
C PRO A 436 24.45 -0.22 37.24
N ASN A 437 23.77 0.21 36.17
CA ASN A 437 23.21 1.55 36.01
C ASN A 437 21.67 1.59 36.15
N LEU A 438 21.00 0.50 36.52
CA LEU A 438 19.54 0.49 36.67
C LEU A 438 19.10 1.56 37.69
N PRO A 439 18.15 2.46 37.36
CA PRO A 439 17.52 3.33 38.34
C PRO A 439 16.75 2.50 39.37
N VAL A 440 16.99 2.78 40.65
CA VAL A 440 16.36 2.06 41.75
C VAL A 440 15.83 3.04 42.79
N ILE A 441 14.60 2.80 43.25
CA ILE A 441 14.03 3.43 44.44
C ILE A 441 13.90 2.37 45.53
N LEU A 442 14.54 2.61 46.68
CA LEU A 442 14.24 1.89 47.92
C LEU A 442 13.23 2.69 48.72
N GLN A 443 12.16 2.03 49.15
CA GLN A 443 11.12 2.63 49.97
C GLN A 443 11.07 1.98 51.35
N SER A 444 10.79 2.77 52.39
CA SER A 444 10.61 2.27 53.76
C SER A 444 9.85 3.27 54.62
N TYR A 445 9.36 2.82 55.78
CA TYR A 445 8.83 3.68 56.83
C TYR A 445 9.90 4.21 57.78
N GLU A 446 10.98 3.45 57.91
CA GLU A 446 12.05 3.74 58.85
C GLU A 446 13.06 4.66 58.16
N ASN A 447 13.16 5.90 58.63
CA ASN A 447 14.14 6.86 58.10
C ASN A 447 15.59 6.37 58.24
N SER A 448 15.88 5.48 59.18
CA SER A 448 17.21 4.84 59.31
C SER A 448 17.64 4.10 58.03
N ASN A 449 16.69 3.64 57.21
CA ASN A 449 16.99 2.96 55.94
C ASN A 449 17.47 3.91 54.83
N GLU A 450 17.38 5.22 55.03
CA GLU A 450 17.97 6.22 54.13
C GLU A 450 19.50 6.07 54.05
N GLU A 451 20.16 5.76 55.16
CA GLU A 451 21.61 5.51 55.18
C GLU A 451 21.98 4.26 54.35
N ILE A 452 21.11 3.25 54.34
CA ILE A 452 21.29 2.03 53.54
C ILE A 452 21.16 2.35 52.06
N ALA A 453 20.12 3.10 51.68
CA ALA A 453 19.95 3.56 50.32
C ALA A 453 21.11 4.45 49.84
N PHE A 454 21.63 5.32 50.71
CA PHE A 454 22.81 6.14 50.43
C PHE A 454 24.06 5.28 50.17
N LYS A 455 24.30 4.26 51.00
CA LYS A 455 25.41 3.30 50.81
C LYS A 455 25.29 2.53 49.49
N LEU A 456 24.07 2.18 49.08
CA LEU A 456 23.78 1.50 47.81
C LEU A 456 23.75 2.45 46.60
N LYS A 457 23.87 3.77 46.82
CA LYS A 457 23.75 4.83 45.80
C LYS A 457 22.43 4.71 45.02
N VAL A 458 21.33 4.52 45.74
CA VAL A 458 19.97 4.48 45.19
C VAL A 458 19.11 5.58 45.81
N SER A 459 18.02 5.94 45.14
CA SER A 459 17.08 6.92 45.68
C SER A 459 16.31 6.29 46.85
N PHE A 460 16.17 7.03 47.95
CA PHE A 460 15.33 6.64 49.07
C PHE A 460 14.00 7.36 49.01
N LEU A 461 12.93 6.67 49.42
CA LEU A 461 11.60 7.23 49.46
C LEU A 461 10.89 6.80 50.74
N ASN A 462 10.55 7.79 51.58
CA ASN A 462 9.85 7.55 52.84
C ASN A 462 8.34 7.40 52.59
N LYS A 463 7.78 6.24 52.95
CA LYS A 463 6.35 5.91 52.82
C LYS A 463 5.41 6.85 53.59
N ASN A 464 5.93 7.52 54.63
CA ASN A 464 5.21 8.50 55.46
C ASN A 464 5.35 9.95 54.96
N SER A 465 6.11 10.20 53.89
CA SER A 465 6.29 11.56 53.37
C SER A 465 4.97 12.15 52.85
N GLU A 466 4.72 13.43 53.14
CA GLU A 466 3.63 14.21 52.53
C GLU A 466 3.90 14.53 51.05
N SER A 467 5.18 14.53 50.62
CA SER A 467 5.61 14.83 49.23
C SER A 467 5.75 13.61 48.32
N LEU A 468 5.42 12.41 48.83
CA LEU A 468 5.61 11.12 48.16
C LEU A 468 5.29 11.10 46.66
N LEU A 469 4.17 11.71 46.30
CA LEU A 469 3.63 11.76 44.95
C LEU A 469 4.50 12.60 44.00
N ILE A 470 4.97 13.74 44.49
CA ILE A 470 5.86 14.65 43.75
C ILE A 470 7.22 13.98 43.55
N ASP A 471 7.72 13.29 44.56
CA ASP A 471 9.03 12.62 44.51
C ASP A 471 9.07 11.50 43.47
N ILE A 472 8.00 10.69 43.40
CA ILE A 472 7.84 9.66 42.35
C ILE A 472 7.72 10.29 40.97
N LYS A 473 6.91 11.35 40.83
CA LYS A 473 6.71 12.03 39.54
C LYS A 473 8.03 12.61 39.02
N ASN A 474 8.81 13.26 39.89
CA ASN A 474 10.12 13.82 39.57
C ASN A 474 11.16 12.75 39.25
N PHE A 475 11.15 11.64 39.99
CA PHE A 475 12.01 10.50 39.67
C PHE A 475 11.68 9.95 38.29
N LEU A 476 10.41 9.65 38.04
CA LEU A 476 9.94 9.11 36.77
C LEU A 476 10.24 10.06 35.61
N SER A 477 10.01 11.37 35.72
CA SER A 477 10.33 12.32 34.64
C SER A 477 11.82 12.32 34.27
N ASN A 478 12.70 12.15 35.25
CA ASN A 478 14.15 12.21 35.04
C ASN A 478 14.72 10.93 34.42
N TYR A 479 14.08 9.78 34.64
CA TYR A 479 14.60 8.47 34.23
C TYR A 479 13.83 7.79 33.10
N LEU A 480 12.58 8.20 32.82
CA LEU A 480 11.74 7.54 31.82
C LEU A 480 12.08 7.91 30.35
N GLY A 481 12.93 8.90 30.10
CA GLY A 481 13.40 9.25 28.75
C GLY A 481 12.33 9.81 27.80
N PHE A 482 11.18 10.24 28.34
CA PHE A 482 10.09 10.87 27.59
C PHE A 482 10.35 12.35 27.25
N GLY A 483 11.44 12.94 27.74
CA GLY A 483 11.82 14.32 27.41
C GLY A 483 12.72 14.42 26.16
N ASP A 484 13.39 15.56 26.04
CA ASP A 484 14.48 15.74 25.10
C ASP A 484 15.59 14.72 25.34
N PHE A 485 16.31 14.33 24.28
CA PHE A 485 17.54 13.57 24.45
C PHE A 485 18.62 14.50 24.99
N VAL A 486 18.96 14.32 26.27
CA VAL A 486 20.07 15.06 26.89
C VAL A 486 21.34 14.23 26.73
N PHE A 487 22.23 14.66 25.83
CA PHE A 487 23.59 14.13 25.73
C PHE A 487 24.37 14.49 26.99
N LYS A 488 25.05 13.52 27.59
CA LYS A 488 25.77 13.65 28.85
C LYS A 488 27.22 13.22 28.72
N ASP A 489 28.10 13.81 29.50
CA ASP A 489 29.49 13.38 29.64
C ASP A 489 29.59 12.07 30.45
N GLN A 490 30.81 11.54 30.58
CA GLN A 490 31.10 10.35 31.40
C GLN A 490 30.74 10.50 32.89
N HIS A 491 30.62 11.74 33.38
CA HIS A 491 30.24 12.06 34.76
C HIS A 491 28.73 12.33 34.92
N GLY A 492 27.96 12.31 33.82
CA GLY A 492 26.51 12.52 33.80
C GLY A 492 26.07 13.97 33.64
N ASN A 493 26.98 14.93 33.39
CA ASN A 493 26.63 16.33 33.17
C ASN A 493 26.10 16.56 31.74
N PRO A 494 25.09 17.41 31.55
CA PRO A 494 24.52 17.67 30.22
C PRO A 494 25.48 18.44 29.31
N ILE A 495 25.59 18.00 28.05
CA ILE A 495 26.41 18.59 26.98
C ILE A 495 25.53 19.26 25.92
N ALA A 496 24.49 18.55 25.47
CA ALA A 496 23.58 19.00 24.42
C ALA A 496 22.19 18.42 24.64
N ILE A 497 21.18 19.07 24.05
CA ILE A 497 19.77 18.68 24.16
C ILE A 497 19.22 18.56 22.73
N ALA A 498 18.48 17.48 22.46
CA ALA A 498 17.79 17.28 21.20
C ALA A 498 16.32 16.93 21.43
N SER A 499 15.42 17.79 20.95
CA SER A 499 13.97 17.62 21.05
C SER A 499 13.41 16.86 19.87
N THR A 500 14.00 17.04 18.69
CA THR A 500 13.59 16.40 17.42
C THR A 500 14.59 15.36 16.92
N MET A 501 14.15 14.47 16.02
CA MET A 501 15.04 13.49 15.36
C MET A 501 16.18 14.17 14.60
N GLU A 502 15.89 15.31 13.99
CA GLU A 502 16.84 16.08 13.20
C GLU A 502 17.92 16.71 14.08
N GLU A 503 17.53 17.33 15.19
CA GLU A 503 18.46 17.84 16.20
C GLU A 503 19.31 16.71 16.79
N PHE A 504 18.70 15.55 17.05
CA PHE A 504 19.39 14.38 17.58
C PHE A 504 20.49 13.89 16.62
N GLU A 505 20.20 13.82 15.32
CA GLU A 505 21.20 13.48 14.30
C GLU A 505 22.29 14.54 14.14
N ARG A 506 21.95 15.83 14.17
CA ARG A 506 22.95 16.91 14.13
C ARG A 506 23.88 16.84 15.34
N ALA A 507 23.32 16.64 16.53
CA ALA A 507 24.07 16.51 17.78
C ALA A 507 24.99 15.28 17.76
N LEU A 508 24.52 14.13 17.27
CA LEU A 508 25.32 12.91 17.13
C LEU A 508 26.61 13.10 16.32
N ARG A 509 26.61 14.03 15.35
CA ARG A 509 27.80 14.36 14.54
C ARG A 509 28.88 15.12 15.30
N ILE A 510 28.50 15.86 16.36
CA ILE A 510 29.35 16.86 17.01
C ILE A 510 29.71 16.46 18.45
N ILE A 511 28.90 15.62 19.11
CA ILE A 511 29.13 15.20 20.50
C ILE A 511 30.48 14.48 20.67
N PRO A 512 31.14 14.59 21.84
CA PRO A 512 32.38 13.86 22.13
C PRO A 512 32.20 12.33 22.16
N ASP A 513 33.26 11.60 21.84
CA ASP A 513 33.27 10.13 21.82
C ASP A 513 32.94 9.50 23.20
N GLU A 514 33.36 10.14 24.29
CA GLU A 514 33.03 9.71 25.66
C GLU A 514 31.52 9.75 25.94
N SER A 515 30.82 10.78 25.42
CA SER A 515 29.37 10.89 25.52
C SER A 515 28.67 9.80 24.73
N LEU A 516 29.14 9.55 23.49
CA LEU A 516 28.59 8.50 22.64
C LEU A 516 28.68 7.12 23.31
N LEU A 517 29.85 6.78 23.86
CA LEU A 517 30.05 5.53 24.60
C LEU A 517 29.16 5.47 25.84
N TYR A 518 29.05 6.56 26.61
CA TYR A 518 28.19 6.63 27.78
C TYR A 518 26.73 6.29 27.46
N HIS A 519 26.20 6.84 26.36
CA HIS A 519 24.82 6.60 25.92
C HIS A 519 24.64 5.23 25.25
N ALA A 520 25.63 4.75 24.50
CA ALA A 520 25.60 3.41 23.88
C ALA A 520 25.61 2.29 24.94
N GLN A 521 26.45 2.40 25.99
CA GLN A 521 26.54 1.40 27.07
C GLN A 521 25.21 1.20 27.79
N LYS A 522 24.40 2.25 27.84
CA LYS A 522 23.14 2.30 28.58
C LYS A 522 21.92 2.16 27.68
N ASN A 523 22.10 1.82 26.40
CA ASN A 523 21.03 1.69 25.39
C ASN A 523 20.15 2.94 25.22
N HIS A 524 20.62 4.12 25.64
CA HIS A 524 19.83 5.35 25.67
C HIS A 524 19.28 5.72 24.28
N PHE A 525 20.03 5.46 23.20
CA PHE A 525 19.59 5.75 21.83
C PHE A 525 18.35 4.93 21.44
N SER A 526 18.42 3.60 21.57
CA SER A 526 17.26 2.73 21.27
C SER A 526 16.07 3.04 22.18
N MET A 527 16.31 3.40 23.44
CA MET A 527 15.27 3.79 24.39
C MET A 527 14.52 5.04 23.94
N TRP A 528 15.26 6.09 23.58
CA TRP A 528 14.66 7.37 23.18
C TRP A 528 13.91 7.28 21.85
N LEU A 529 14.46 6.53 20.87
CA LEU A 529 13.80 6.25 19.59
C LEU A 529 12.50 5.47 19.78
N SER A 530 12.51 4.43 20.64
CA SER A 530 11.31 3.67 20.98
C SER A 530 10.25 4.56 21.63
N ALA A 531 10.62 5.44 22.58
CA ALA A 531 9.67 6.32 23.26
C ALA A 531 8.96 7.29 22.31
N ARG A 532 9.60 7.71 21.21
CA ARG A 532 9.02 8.57 20.15
C ARG A 532 8.31 7.79 19.03
N GLY A 533 8.19 6.47 19.17
CA GLY A 533 7.50 5.62 18.21
C GLY A 533 8.29 5.32 16.93
N GLU A 534 9.62 5.32 17.00
CA GLU A 534 10.49 4.83 15.93
C GLU A 534 10.97 3.40 16.25
N ILE A 535 10.00 2.49 16.43
CA ILE A 535 10.24 1.12 16.92
C ILE A 535 11.15 0.33 15.97
N GLN A 536 10.98 0.47 14.65
CA GLN A 536 11.77 -0.29 13.67
C GLN A 536 13.26 0.07 13.77
N VAL A 537 13.60 1.35 13.84
CA VAL A 537 14.99 1.81 14.03
C VAL A 537 15.52 1.35 15.38
N ALA A 538 14.71 1.50 16.44
CA ALA A 538 15.11 1.07 17.77
C ALA A 538 15.43 -0.43 17.79
N ARG A 539 14.69 -1.27 17.06
CA ARG A 539 14.94 -2.71 16.92
C ARG A 539 16.19 -3.06 16.12
N ILE A 540 16.61 -2.21 15.19
CA ILE A 540 17.87 -2.40 14.45
C ILE A 540 19.06 -2.03 15.36
N ILE A 541 18.94 -0.95 16.13
CA ILE A 541 20.02 -0.46 17.00
C ILE A 541 20.17 -1.30 18.27
N HIS A 542 19.06 -1.71 18.90
CA HIS A 542 19.05 -2.36 20.22
C HIS A 542 19.91 -3.64 20.35
N PRO A 543 19.99 -4.55 19.35
CA PRO A 543 20.81 -5.76 19.46
C PRO A 543 22.32 -5.51 19.47
N SER A 544 22.77 -4.34 18.98
CA SER A 544 24.20 -4.04 18.83
C SER A 544 24.82 -3.65 20.17
N LYS A 545 25.84 -4.40 20.61
CA LYS A 545 26.63 -4.09 21.82
C LYS A 545 27.88 -3.30 21.44
N ILE A 546 28.48 -2.62 22.42
CA ILE A 546 29.74 -1.89 22.20
C ILE A 546 30.87 -2.82 21.76
N ASP A 547 30.87 -4.06 22.25
CA ASP A 547 31.87 -5.07 21.89
C ASP A 547 31.81 -5.46 20.40
N ASP A 548 30.71 -5.12 19.70
CA ASP A 548 30.56 -5.35 18.26
C ASP A 548 31.27 -4.28 17.40
N PHE A 549 31.80 -3.22 18.01
CA PHE A 549 32.43 -2.09 17.30
C PHE A 549 33.91 -1.93 17.67
N SER A 550 34.73 -1.49 16.71
CA SER A 550 36.18 -1.31 16.95
C SER A 550 36.51 -0.05 17.76
N GLY A 551 35.56 0.89 17.87
CA GLY A 551 35.67 2.09 18.67
C GLY A 551 34.46 3.04 18.56
N PRO A 552 34.52 4.22 19.21
CA PRO A 552 33.41 5.20 19.22
C PRO A 552 33.05 5.72 17.83
N MET A 553 34.03 5.89 16.94
CA MET A 553 33.78 6.39 15.58
C MET A 553 32.88 5.43 14.79
N ASP A 554 33.12 4.12 14.89
CA ASP A 554 32.29 3.09 14.25
C ASP A 554 30.84 3.12 14.77
N ILE A 555 30.65 3.33 16.08
CA ILE A 555 29.30 3.47 16.67
C ILE A 555 28.59 4.70 16.09
N ARG A 556 29.30 5.84 15.98
CA ARG A 556 28.74 7.08 15.43
C ARG A 556 28.31 6.87 13.98
N GLU A 557 29.19 6.28 13.17
CA GLU A 557 28.93 6.00 11.77
C GLU A 557 27.79 4.98 11.60
N TYR A 558 27.74 3.93 12.42
CA TYR A 558 26.66 2.96 12.42
C TYR A 558 25.31 3.62 12.72
N LEU A 559 25.23 4.45 13.77
CA LEU A 559 23.99 5.16 14.13
C LEU A 559 23.54 6.11 13.03
N LEU A 560 24.43 6.95 12.52
CA LEU A 560 24.12 7.90 11.44
C LEU A 560 23.71 7.19 10.15
N THR A 561 24.40 6.10 9.79
CA THR A 561 24.09 5.31 8.60
C THR A 561 22.76 4.59 8.75
N THR A 562 22.45 4.04 9.93
CA THR A 562 21.18 3.36 10.22
C THR A 562 20.01 4.34 10.17
N LEU A 563 20.15 5.52 10.79
CA LEU A 563 19.14 6.58 10.76
C LEU A 563 18.93 7.10 9.33
N LYS A 564 20.01 7.32 8.58
CA LYS A 564 19.94 7.72 7.16
C LYS A 564 19.26 6.67 6.30
N LYS A 565 19.65 5.39 6.39
CA LYS A 565 19.05 4.28 5.65
C LYS A 565 17.56 4.18 5.94
N TYR A 566 17.17 4.22 7.21
CA TYR A 566 15.77 4.17 7.60
C TYR A 566 14.96 5.34 7.04
N ARG A 567 15.51 6.56 7.07
CA ARG A 567 14.86 7.74 6.48
C ARG A 567 14.70 7.57 4.96
N GLN A 568 15.73 7.10 4.28
CA GLN A 568 15.69 6.81 2.86
C GLN A 568 14.63 5.74 2.55
N GLU A 569 14.59 4.64 3.30
CA GLU A 569 13.55 3.61 3.16
C GLU A 569 12.14 4.14 3.41
N LYS A 570 11.94 5.04 4.39
CA LYS A 570 10.64 5.68 4.64
C LYS A 570 10.19 6.60 3.50
N ARG A 571 11.14 7.22 2.77
CA ARG A 571 10.90 8.16 1.66
C ARG A 571 10.89 7.47 0.28
N ARG A 572 11.52 6.30 0.16
CA ARG A 572 11.64 5.52 -1.07
C ARG A 572 10.27 5.15 -1.62
N GLY A 573 10.05 5.43 -2.89
CA GLY A 573 8.77 5.20 -3.58
C GLY A 573 7.63 6.13 -3.13
N LYS A 574 7.91 7.20 -2.39
CA LYS A 574 6.90 8.18 -1.93
C LYS A 574 7.10 9.56 -2.54
N ILE A 575 6.05 10.36 -2.43
CA ILE A 575 6.08 11.79 -2.74
C ILE A 575 6.52 12.54 -1.49
N VAL A 576 7.54 13.39 -1.63
CA VAL A 576 8.12 14.15 -0.52
C VAL A 576 7.94 15.64 -0.81
N GLY A 577 7.53 16.41 0.20
CA GLY A 577 7.48 17.87 0.09
C GLY A 577 8.89 18.44 -0.06
N PHE A 578 9.02 19.57 -0.77
CA PHE A 578 10.30 20.28 -0.90
C PHE A 578 10.68 20.97 0.42
N GLU A 579 11.17 20.20 1.39
CA GLU A 579 11.78 20.69 2.64
C GLU A 579 13.29 20.99 2.47
N THR A 580 13.85 21.75 3.41
CA THR A 580 15.14 22.43 3.28
C THR A 580 16.38 21.51 3.32
N ASP A 581 16.23 20.23 3.67
CA ASP A 581 17.32 19.26 3.80
C ASP A 581 17.23 18.16 2.72
N TRP A 582 18.04 18.31 1.67
CA TRP A 582 17.90 17.69 0.34
C TRP A 582 18.47 16.28 0.19
N GLU A 583 17.71 15.37 -0.45
CA GLU A 583 18.21 14.35 -1.40
C GLU A 583 17.09 14.09 -2.45
N VAL A 584 17.05 14.86 -3.55
CA VAL A 584 16.24 14.53 -4.73
C VAL A 584 16.95 13.40 -5.46
N ASP A 585 16.37 12.21 -5.49
CA ASP A 585 16.96 11.02 -6.10
C ASP A 585 15.94 10.31 -7.01
N GLU A 586 16.40 9.38 -7.84
CA GLU A 586 15.53 8.60 -8.74
C GLU A 586 14.44 7.80 -7.99
N SER A 587 14.63 7.54 -6.69
CA SER A 587 13.75 6.77 -5.80
C SER A 587 12.59 7.56 -5.20
N ASN A 588 12.55 8.88 -5.36
CA ASN A 588 11.49 9.74 -4.82
C ASN A 588 10.97 10.74 -5.87
N ILE A 589 9.73 11.21 -5.65
CA ILE A 589 9.16 12.32 -6.42
C ILE A 589 9.01 13.50 -5.49
N VAL A 590 9.42 14.68 -5.95
CA VAL A 590 9.41 15.88 -5.11
C VAL A 590 8.27 16.81 -5.50
N SER A 591 7.45 17.17 -4.52
CA SER A 591 6.37 18.15 -4.68
C SER A 591 6.90 19.57 -4.42
N LEU A 592 6.85 20.41 -5.46
CA LEU A 592 7.29 21.81 -5.44
C LEU A 592 6.17 22.77 -5.04
N ALA A 593 4.91 22.37 -5.17
CA ALA A 593 3.73 23.13 -4.77
C ALA A 593 2.61 22.15 -4.42
N ASP A 594 1.76 22.52 -3.46
CA ASP A 594 0.66 21.68 -3.01
C ASP A 594 -0.46 21.56 -4.05
N GLY A 595 -1.40 20.66 -3.81
CA GLY A 595 -2.54 20.40 -4.68
C GLY A 595 -2.47 19.02 -5.34
N SER A 596 -3.38 18.79 -6.29
CA SER A 596 -3.42 17.54 -7.06
C SER A 596 -2.26 17.48 -8.06
N PHE A 597 -1.83 16.28 -8.44
CA PHE A 597 -0.70 16.07 -9.36
C PHE A 597 -1.13 15.80 -10.81
N GLY A 598 -2.43 15.79 -11.11
CA GLY A 598 -2.93 15.40 -12.43
C GLY A 598 -2.87 13.89 -12.69
N GLY A 599 -3.38 13.45 -13.83
CA GLY A 599 -3.32 12.03 -14.22
C GLY A 599 -1.91 11.53 -14.45
N LYS A 600 -1.11 12.22 -15.28
CA LYS A 600 0.29 11.84 -15.54
C LYS A 600 1.11 11.79 -14.25
N GLY A 601 0.94 12.77 -13.37
CA GLY A 601 1.66 12.85 -12.10
C GLY A 601 1.28 11.72 -11.16
N ARG A 602 0.00 11.32 -11.11
CA ARG A 602 -0.45 10.12 -10.39
C ARG A 602 0.15 8.84 -10.98
N GLY A 603 0.17 8.72 -12.31
CA GLY A 603 0.81 7.60 -13.02
C GLY A 603 2.29 7.48 -12.69
N LEU A 604 3.05 8.58 -12.74
CA LEU A 604 4.48 8.62 -12.37
C LEU A 604 4.71 8.27 -10.90
N SER A 605 3.89 8.78 -9.99
CA SER A 605 3.95 8.39 -8.57
C SER A 605 3.69 6.90 -8.39
N PHE A 606 2.77 6.33 -9.16
CA PHE A 606 2.48 4.91 -9.11
C PHE A 606 3.66 4.09 -9.65
N ILE A 607 4.27 4.49 -10.78
CA ILE A 607 5.50 3.88 -11.31
C ILE A 607 6.62 3.89 -10.25
N ASN A 608 6.84 5.03 -9.59
CA ASN A 608 7.85 5.16 -8.55
C ASN A 608 7.57 4.22 -7.36
N THR A 609 6.29 4.04 -7.00
CA THR A 609 5.87 3.06 -6.00
C THR A 609 6.13 1.63 -6.48
N LEU A 610 5.72 1.26 -7.69
CA LEU A 610 5.98 -0.05 -8.31
C LEU A 610 7.47 -0.40 -8.28
N LEU A 611 8.32 0.53 -8.66
CA LEU A 611 9.76 0.29 -8.76
C LEU A 611 10.46 0.19 -7.43
N TYR A 612 10.20 1.13 -6.52
CA TYR A 612 11.02 1.26 -5.33
C TYR A 612 10.36 0.72 -4.07
N THR A 613 9.03 0.66 -4.00
CA THR A 613 8.28 0.09 -2.88
C THR A 613 8.07 -1.41 -3.09
N PHE A 614 7.63 -1.84 -4.28
CA PHE A 614 7.40 -3.26 -4.58
C PHE A 614 8.62 -3.99 -5.14
N ASP A 615 9.67 -3.26 -5.47
CA ASP A 615 10.93 -3.76 -6.01
C ASP A 615 10.70 -4.70 -7.21
N ILE A 616 9.94 -4.24 -8.20
CA ILE A 616 9.68 -5.03 -9.40
C ILE A 616 10.95 -5.29 -10.23
N SER A 617 12.05 -4.59 -9.92
CA SER A 617 13.39 -4.84 -10.48
C SER A 617 13.86 -6.28 -10.27
N GLN A 618 13.35 -6.96 -9.25
CA GLN A 618 13.63 -8.38 -8.98
C GLN A 618 13.15 -9.33 -10.09
N TYR A 619 12.13 -8.92 -10.87
CA TYR A 619 11.59 -9.71 -11.98
C TYR A 619 12.36 -9.49 -13.29
N THR A 620 13.23 -8.48 -13.37
CA THR A 620 14.06 -8.17 -14.54
C THR A 620 15.54 -8.03 -14.16
N PRO A 621 16.16 -9.05 -13.53
CA PRO A 621 17.47 -8.91 -12.89
C PRO A 621 18.62 -8.64 -13.86
N GLU A 622 18.45 -8.88 -15.16
CA GLU A 622 19.49 -8.73 -16.19
C GLU A 622 19.55 -7.31 -16.80
N ILE A 623 18.63 -6.42 -16.42
CA ILE A 623 18.60 -5.02 -16.85
C ILE A 623 18.32 -4.11 -15.65
N ASN A 624 18.89 -2.90 -15.64
CA ASN A 624 18.61 -1.94 -14.58
C ASN A 624 17.29 -1.24 -14.86
N LEU A 625 16.27 -1.50 -14.04
CA LEU A 625 14.99 -0.83 -14.17
C LEU A 625 14.96 0.46 -13.34
N ARG A 626 14.68 1.61 -13.98
CA ARG A 626 14.81 2.94 -13.39
C ARG A 626 13.67 3.88 -13.78
N THR A 627 13.57 5.00 -13.06
CA THR A 627 12.81 6.20 -13.44
C THR A 627 13.75 7.38 -13.56
N PRO A 628 13.48 8.35 -14.45
CA PRO A 628 14.16 9.64 -14.40
C PRO A 628 13.75 10.43 -13.15
N ARG A 629 14.65 11.30 -12.67
CA ARG A 629 14.35 12.22 -11.56
C ARG A 629 13.18 13.12 -11.93
N THR A 630 12.18 13.15 -11.04
CA THR A 630 10.89 13.79 -11.33
C THR A 630 10.48 14.72 -10.19
N SER A 631 10.10 15.94 -10.54
CA SER A 631 9.51 16.92 -9.63
C SER A 631 8.15 17.39 -10.16
N ILE A 632 7.19 17.67 -9.29
CA ILE A 632 5.83 18.04 -9.68
C ILE A 632 5.43 19.37 -9.03
N VAL A 633 4.86 20.27 -9.81
CA VAL A 633 4.17 21.48 -9.36
C VAL A 633 2.67 21.16 -9.31
N GLY A 634 2.10 21.09 -8.09
CA GLY A 634 0.69 20.78 -7.90
C GLY A 634 -0.27 21.86 -8.42
N THR A 635 -1.54 21.49 -8.59
CA THR A 635 -2.58 22.36 -9.18
C THR A 635 -2.84 23.67 -8.41
N ASN A 636 -2.49 23.76 -7.12
CA ASN A 636 -2.77 24.99 -6.36
C ASN A 636 -1.93 26.16 -6.89
N GLU A 637 -0.73 25.90 -7.43
CA GLU A 637 0.05 26.95 -8.10
C GLU A 637 -0.68 27.46 -9.34
N PHE A 638 -1.29 26.59 -10.13
CA PHE A 638 -2.05 27.00 -11.31
C PHE A 638 -3.22 27.92 -10.94
N GLU A 639 -4.01 27.56 -9.94
CA GLU A 639 -5.10 28.42 -9.46
C GLU A 639 -4.59 29.77 -8.96
N CYS A 640 -3.55 29.75 -8.11
CA CYS A 640 -2.94 30.96 -7.59
C CYS A 640 -2.39 31.84 -8.71
N PHE A 641 -1.73 31.25 -9.71
CA PHE A 641 -1.20 31.93 -10.88
C PHE A 641 -2.31 32.58 -11.72
N MET A 642 -3.41 31.86 -11.98
CA MET A 642 -4.54 32.39 -12.74
C MET A 642 -5.21 33.58 -12.02
N MET A 643 -5.42 33.47 -10.70
CA MET A 643 -6.05 34.52 -9.89
C MET A 643 -5.14 35.74 -9.70
N LYS A 644 -3.88 35.54 -9.31
CA LYS A 644 -2.92 36.62 -9.02
C LYS A 644 -2.67 37.54 -10.22
N ASN A 645 -2.81 37.01 -11.43
CA ASN A 645 -2.47 37.70 -12.68
C ASN A 645 -3.71 38.14 -13.49
N ASP A 646 -4.92 37.98 -12.94
CA ASP A 646 -6.20 38.27 -13.61
C ASP A 646 -6.29 37.65 -15.01
N LEU A 647 -5.87 36.37 -15.14
CA LEU A 647 -5.73 35.72 -16.44
C LEU A 647 -7.04 35.23 -17.03
N TYR A 648 -8.04 34.89 -16.20
CA TYR A 648 -9.35 34.43 -16.71
C TYR A 648 -9.98 35.47 -17.66
N ASP A 649 -10.09 36.72 -17.23
CA ASP A 649 -10.66 37.79 -18.06
C ASP A 649 -9.85 38.04 -19.33
N LYS A 650 -8.51 37.96 -19.25
CA LYS A 650 -7.64 38.14 -20.43
C LYS A 650 -7.83 37.02 -21.44
N VAL A 651 -7.94 35.77 -20.99
CA VAL A 651 -8.18 34.61 -21.86
C VAL A 651 -9.52 34.72 -22.57
N PHE A 652 -10.61 35.00 -21.85
CA PHE A 652 -11.95 35.08 -22.45
C PHE A 652 -12.10 36.24 -23.45
N ASN A 653 -11.27 37.28 -23.34
CA ASN A 653 -11.27 38.42 -24.25
C ASN A 653 -10.24 38.31 -25.40
N SER A 654 -9.35 37.32 -25.37
CA SER A 654 -8.31 37.13 -26.39
C SER A 654 -8.90 36.59 -27.69
N LYS A 655 -8.36 37.02 -28.84
CA LYS A 655 -8.83 36.60 -30.17
C LYS A 655 -7.98 35.49 -30.78
N SER A 656 -6.76 35.32 -30.30
CA SER A 656 -5.83 34.30 -30.79
C SER A 656 -5.11 33.58 -29.64
N TYR A 657 -4.61 32.39 -29.94
CA TYR A 657 -3.81 31.61 -28.98
C TYR A 657 -2.46 32.27 -28.68
N GLU A 658 -1.87 32.94 -29.67
CA GLU A 658 -0.60 33.67 -29.52
C GLU A 658 -0.73 34.82 -28.50
N GLU A 659 -1.85 35.57 -28.52
CA GLU A 659 -2.17 36.59 -27.51
C GLU A 659 -2.24 35.97 -26.10
N ILE A 660 -2.89 34.80 -25.97
CA ILE A 660 -2.97 34.07 -24.70
C ILE A 660 -1.57 33.67 -24.22
N GLN A 661 -0.72 33.11 -25.09
CA GLN A 661 0.65 32.74 -24.74
C GLN A 661 1.44 33.96 -24.24
N HIS A 662 1.34 35.12 -24.89
CA HIS A 662 1.98 36.35 -24.43
C HIS A 662 1.47 36.82 -23.05
N HIS A 663 0.18 36.73 -22.78
CA HIS A 663 -0.36 37.06 -21.45
C HIS A 663 0.21 36.14 -20.36
N PHE A 664 0.36 34.85 -20.64
CA PHE A 664 0.91 33.88 -19.69
C PHE A 664 2.41 34.06 -19.49
N VAL A 665 3.18 34.31 -20.55
CA VAL A 665 4.64 34.54 -20.45
C VAL A 665 4.93 35.78 -19.59
N ASN A 666 4.15 36.85 -19.74
CA ASN A 666 4.30 38.10 -18.99
C ASN A 666 3.78 38.03 -17.54
N ALA A 667 3.00 37.01 -17.18
CA ALA A 667 2.48 36.83 -15.82
C ALA A 667 3.56 36.32 -14.84
N GLU A 668 3.32 36.44 -13.53
CA GLU A 668 4.28 36.02 -12.50
C GLU A 668 3.84 34.77 -11.74
N LEU A 669 4.77 33.80 -11.63
CA LEU A 669 4.66 32.65 -10.71
C LEU A 669 4.82 33.10 -9.25
N SER A 670 4.47 32.23 -8.29
CA SER A 670 4.66 32.48 -6.87
C SER A 670 6.15 32.57 -6.48
N ASP A 671 6.49 33.42 -5.52
CA ASP A 671 7.89 33.61 -5.11
C ASP A 671 8.48 32.37 -4.43
N GLN A 672 7.62 31.60 -3.74
CA GLN A 672 8.00 30.31 -3.17
C GLN A 672 8.36 29.30 -4.26
N LEU A 673 7.58 29.23 -5.35
CA LEU A 673 7.92 28.35 -6.47
C LEU A 673 9.21 28.80 -7.17
N LYS A 674 9.40 30.11 -7.42
CA LYS A 674 10.65 30.65 -8.00
C LYS A 674 11.88 30.20 -7.21
N LEU A 675 11.84 30.30 -5.87
CA LEU A 675 12.92 29.85 -4.98
C LEU A 675 13.16 28.34 -5.05
N ARG A 676 12.09 27.53 -5.11
CA ARG A 676 12.18 26.07 -5.21
C ARG A 676 12.74 25.62 -6.57
N LEU A 677 12.35 26.28 -7.67
CA LEU A 677 12.86 26.03 -9.01
C LEU A 677 14.35 26.39 -9.15
N ASP A 678 14.80 27.52 -8.59
CA ASP A 678 16.23 27.88 -8.60
C ASP A 678 17.08 26.82 -7.88
N ARG A 679 16.58 26.31 -6.74
CA ARG A 679 17.22 25.21 -6.00
C ARG A 679 17.20 23.90 -6.80
N LEU A 680 16.10 23.58 -7.46
CA LEU A 680 16.00 22.38 -8.30
C LEU A 680 17.09 22.36 -9.39
N LEU A 681 17.35 23.50 -10.03
CA LEU A 681 18.38 23.65 -11.07
C LEU A 681 19.83 23.58 -10.55
N GLN A 682 20.03 23.52 -9.24
CA GLN A 682 21.33 23.18 -8.63
C GLN A 682 21.59 21.67 -8.66
N ILE A 683 20.53 20.87 -8.74
CA ILE A 683 20.58 19.39 -8.76
C ILE A 683 20.45 18.88 -10.19
N TYR A 684 19.59 19.52 -10.99
CA TYR A 684 19.22 19.10 -12.33
C TYR A 684 20.16 19.74 -13.36
N HIS A 685 21.05 18.93 -13.94
CA HIS A 685 22.04 19.37 -14.93
C HIS A 685 21.77 18.83 -16.35
N ARG A 686 20.88 17.84 -16.48
CA ARG A 686 20.49 17.23 -17.75
C ARG A 686 19.35 18.03 -18.40
N PRO A 687 19.06 17.83 -19.71
CA PRO A 687 17.88 18.40 -20.34
C PRO A 687 16.61 18.03 -19.59
N LEU A 688 15.61 18.90 -19.62
CA LEU A 688 14.37 18.74 -18.86
C LEU A 688 13.16 18.69 -19.79
N ALA A 689 12.24 17.79 -19.49
CA ALA A 689 10.90 17.76 -20.05
C ALA A 689 9.93 18.43 -19.05
N VAL A 690 9.27 19.48 -19.50
CA VAL A 690 8.21 20.19 -18.76
C VAL A 690 6.88 19.76 -19.35
N ARG A 691 6.20 18.85 -18.66
CA ARG A 691 5.02 18.13 -19.16
C ARG A 691 3.75 18.62 -18.46
N SER A 692 2.69 18.77 -19.23
CA SER A 692 1.32 18.93 -18.75
C SER A 692 0.83 17.69 -17.99
N SER A 693 0.08 17.92 -16.92
CA SER A 693 -0.60 16.87 -16.15
C SER A 693 -1.97 17.39 -15.73
N GLY A 694 -2.94 17.27 -16.64
CA GLY A 694 -4.33 17.69 -16.44
C GLY A 694 -5.08 16.82 -15.42
N MET A 695 -6.22 17.30 -14.91
CA MET A 695 -7.08 16.52 -14.00
C MET A 695 -7.77 15.37 -14.74
N LEU A 696 -8.22 15.65 -15.96
CA LEU A 696 -8.92 14.69 -16.81
C LEU A 696 -7.95 13.85 -17.65
N GLU A 697 -6.74 14.34 -17.91
CA GLU A 697 -5.69 13.59 -18.59
C GLU A 697 -5.38 12.28 -17.86
N ASP A 698 -5.15 11.18 -18.59
CA ASP A 698 -4.88 9.83 -18.03
C ASP A 698 -5.84 9.36 -16.91
N SER A 699 -7.06 9.92 -16.85
CA SER A 699 -8.11 9.49 -15.92
C SER A 699 -8.63 8.10 -16.29
N ILE A 700 -8.93 7.26 -15.30
CA ILE A 700 -9.45 5.90 -15.51
C ILE A 700 -10.78 5.90 -16.27
N MET A 701 -11.62 6.93 -16.07
CA MET A 701 -12.93 7.02 -16.73
C MET A 701 -12.91 7.76 -18.06
N GLN A 702 -11.86 8.54 -18.38
CA GLN A 702 -11.72 9.31 -19.63
C GLN A 702 -10.24 9.63 -19.92
N PRO A 703 -9.38 8.65 -20.29
CA PRO A 703 -7.97 8.89 -20.49
C PRO A 703 -7.75 9.64 -21.81
N PHE A 704 -7.36 10.90 -21.69
CA PHE A 704 -7.00 11.74 -22.82
C PHE A 704 -5.50 11.67 -23.09
N ALA A 705 -5.12 11.59 -24.36
CA ALA A 705 -3.72 11.55 -24.74
C ALA A 705 -3.38 12.70 -25.70
N GLY A 706 -2.38 13.51 -25.34
CA GLY A 706 -1.72 14.45 -26.26
C GLY A 706 -2.50 15.73 -26.57
N ILE A 707 -3.42 16.13 -25.70
CA ILE A 707 -4.19 17.39 -25.85
C ILE A 707 -3.36 18.61 -25.46
N PHE A 708 -2.54 18.47 -24.44
CA PHE A 708 -1.76 19.55 -23.85
C PHE A 708 -0.28 19.45 -24.24
N GLU A 709 0.38 20.60 -24.32
CA GLU A 709 1.75 20.70 -24.81
C GLU A 709 2.77 20.17 -23.80
N THR A 710 3.94 19.76 -24.29
CA THR A 710 5.10 19.34 -23.49
C THR A 710 6.36 19.97 -24.05
N TYR A 711 7.09 20.73 -23.25
CA TYR A 711 8.28 21.45 -23.70
C TYR A 711 9.56 20.75 -23.26
N LEU A 712 10.44 20.42 -24.21
CA LEU A 712 11.79 19.94 -23.92
C LEU A 712 12.78 21.12 -23.93
N ILE A 713 13.48 21.32 -22.82
CA ILE A 713 14.51 22.35 -22.67
C ILE A 713 15.90 21.70 -22.53
N PRO A 714 16.92 22.14 -23.30
CA PRO A 714 18.29 21.61 -23.18
C PRO A 714 18.94 21.79 -21.81
N ASN A 715 18.52 22.79 -21.03
CA ASN A 715 19.06 23.09 -19.70
C ASN A 715 20.60 23.29 -19.66
N ALA A 716 21.21 23.67 -20.80
CA ALA A 716 22.67 23.69 -21.00
C ALA A 716 23.32 25.07 -20.82
N HIS A 717 22.55 26.15 -20.63
CA HIS A 717 23.11 27.49 -20.55
C HIS A 717 24.00 27.66 -19.29
N PRO A 718 25.20 28.26 -19.39
CA PRO A 718 26.11 28.38 -18.24
C PRO A 718 25.54 29.24 -17.11
N ASP A 719 24.82 30.31 -17.45
CA ASP A 719 24.11 31.12 -16.45
C ASP A 719 22.82 30.43 -15.98
N ARG A 720 22.75 30.12 -14.69
CA ARG A 720 21.59 29.51 -14.03
C ARG A 720 20.35 30.41 -14.07
N SER A 721 20.52 31.73 -14.05
CA SER A 721 19.40 32.67 -14.12
C SER A 721 18.64 32.52 -15.44
N VAL A 722 19.37 32.32 -16.54
CA VAL A 722 18.78 32.07 -17.87
C VAL A 722 18.09 30.70 -17.90
N ARG A 723 18.68 29.66 -17.29
CA ARG A 723 18.05 28.34 -17.17
C ARG A 723 16.74 28.41 -16.38
N LEU A 724 16.74 29.16 -15.27
CA LEU A 724 15.56 29.40 -14.45
C LEU A 724 14.46 30.12 -15.22
N GLN A 725 14.79 31.20 -15.93
CA GLN A 725 13.83 31.93 -16.75
C GLN A 725 13.18 31.03 -17.80
N ARG A 726 13.97 30.21 -18.50
CA ARG A 726 13.43 29.26 -19.52
C ARG A 726 12.52 28.21 -18.91
N LEU A 727 12.88 27.66 -17.76
CA LEU A 727 12.04 26.71 -17.04
C LEU A 727 10.71 27.36 -16.61
N MET A 728 10.76 28.59 -16.07
CA MET A 728 9.56 29.34 -15.71
C MET A 728 8.69 29.64 -16.94
N THR A 729 9.28 30.03 -18.08
CA THR A 729 8.55 30.25 -19.33
C THR A 729 7.88 28.97 -19.83
N ALA A 730 8.58 27.84 -19.81
CA ALA A 730 7.99 26.55 -20.18
C ALA A 730 6.80 26.17 -19.30
N ILE A 731 6.89 26.37 -17.97
CA ILE A 731 5.77 26.13 -17.04
C ILE A 731 4.55 27.00 -17.40
N LYS A 732 4.78 28.29 -17.68
CA LYS A 732 3.71 29.24 -18.06
C LYS A 732 3.05 28.84 -19.37
N LEU A 733 3.81 28.37 -20.35
CA LEU A 733 3.27 27.91 -21.63
C LEU A 733 2.48 26.60 -21.48
N VAL A 734 2.92 25.69 -20.61
CA VAL A 734 2.11 24.52 -20.24
C VAL A 734 0.77 24.94 -19.65
N TYR A 735 0.73 25.94 -18.77
CA TYR A 735 -0.53 26.50 -18.28
C TYR A 735 -1.38 27.14 -19.39
N ALA A 736 -0.76 27.83 -20.35
CA ALA A 736 -1.47 28.39 -21.49
C ALA A 736 -2.10 27.32 -22.39
N SER A 737 -1.49 26.12 -22.49
CA SER A 737 -1.96 25.03 -23.36
C SER A 737 -3.37 24.51 -23.05
N VAL A 738 -3.88 24.75 -21.83
CA VAL A 738 -5.29 24.49 -21.44
C VAL A 738 -6.27 25.23 -22.35
N PHE A 739 -5.86 26.41 -22.84
CA PHE A 739 -6.66 27.30 -23.67
C PHE A 739 -6.30 27.21 -25.16
N SER A 740 -5.56 26.18 -25.57
CA SER A 740 -5.26 25.96 -26.99
C SER A 740 -6.53 25.64 -27.78
N PRO A 741 -6.59 25.96 -29.09
CA PRO A 741 -7.76 25.64 -29.93
C PRO A 741 -8.12 24.16 -29.90
N THR A 742 -7.11 23.28 -29.88
CA THR A 742 -7.26 21.82 -29.79
C THR A 742 -7.89 21.40 -28.47
N ALA A 743 -7.39 21.92 -27.33
CA ALA A 743 -7.94 21.63 -26.01
C ALA A 743 -9.38 22.15 -25.85
N LEU A 744 -9.65 23.37 -26.32
CA LEU A 744 -10.98 23.98 -26.28
C LEU A 744 -12.00 23.22 -27.11
N ALA A 745 -11.65 22.85 -28.35
CA ALA A 745 -12.53 22.06 -29.22
C ALA A 745 -12.87 20.72 -28.57
N TYR A 746 -11.89 20.11 -27.90
CA TYR A 746 -12.07 18.85 -27.22
C TYR A 746 -12.98 18.94 -25.98
N ILE A 747 -12.72 19.91 -25.08
CA ILE A 747 -13.53 20.13 -23.87
C ILE A 747 -15.00 20.41 -24.24
N LYS A 748 -15.24 21.12 -25.35
CA LYS A 748 -16.58 21.34 -25.91
C LYS A 748 -17.23 20.03 -26.39
N ALA A 749 -16.48 19.17 -27.09
CA ALA A 749 -17.01 17.90 -27.62
C ALA A 749 -17.51 16.95 -26.52
N ILE A 750 -16.96 17.05 -25.30
CA ILE A 750 -17.34 16.22 -24.14
C ILE A 750 -18.35 16.91 -23.20
N ASN A 751 -18.87 18.09 -23.56
CA ASN A 751 -19.80 18.88 -22.74
C ASN A 751 -19.28 19.22 -21.33
N LEU A 752 -17.96 19.38 -21.15
CA LEU A 752 -17.38 19.88 -19.90
C LEU A 752 -17.12 21.39 -19.98
N LYS A 753 -16.98 22.03 -18.81
CA LYS A 753 -16.56 23.43 -18.74
C LYS A 753 -15.05 23.51 -18.59
N ILE A 754 -14.44 24.50 -19.23
CA ILE A 754 -12.99 24.72 -19.12
C ILE A 754 -12.56 25.09 -17.69
N GLU A 755 -13.45 25.69 -16.90
CA GLU A 755 -13.21 26.04 -15.50
C GLU A 755 -12.95 24.81 -14.61
N ASP A 756 -13.40 23.63 -15.02
CA ASP A 756 -13.21 22.39 -14.29
C ASP A 756 -11.82 21.78 -14.51
N GLU A 757 -11.11 22.20 -15.57
CA GLU A 757 -9.78 21.67 -15.90
C GLU A 757 -8.67 22.45 -15.18
N LYS A 758 -7.97 21.75 -14.28
CA LYS A 758 -6.80 22.28 -13.55
C LYS A 758 -5.53 21.60 -14.02
N MET A 759 -4.45 22.36 -14.07
CA MET A 759 -3.18 21.88 -14.62
C MET A 759 -2.10 21.75 -13.55
N ALA A 760 -1.59 20.54 -13.34
CA ALA A 760 -0.31 20.32 -12.67
C ALA A 760 0.82 20.29 -13.72
N VAL A 761 2.06 20.54 -13.30
CA VAL A 761 3.22 20.51 -14.20
C VAL A 761 4.26 19.54 -13.68
N ILE A 762 4.72 18.65 -14.55
CA ILE A 762 5.78 17.69 -14.26
C ILE A 762 7.08 18.21 -14.85
N ILE A 763 8.14 18.24 -14.04
CA ILE A 763 9.51 18.59 -14.45
C ILE A 763 10.35 17.33 -14.29
N GLN A 764 10.78 16.75 -15.41
CA GLN A 764 11.44 15.44 -15.45
C GLN A 764 12.74 15.53 -16.24
N GLU A 765 13.80 14.84 -15.79
CA GLU A 765 15.02 14.73 -16.60
C GLU A 765 14.77 13.91 -17.87
N VAL A 766 15.27 14.40 -19.01
CA VAL A 766 15.22 13.66 -20.27
C VAL A 766 16.21 12.50 -20.20
N VAL A 767 15.72 11.31 -20.53
CA VAL A 767 16.55 10.10 -20.61
C VAL A 767 17.37 10.12 -21.90
N GLY A 768 18.67 9.92 -21.77
CA GLY A 768 19.59 9.87 -22.88
C GLY A 768 21.03 10.09 -22.43
N GLU A 769 21.92 10.15 -23.41
CA GLU A 769 23.33 10.51 -23.23
C GLU A 769 23.71 11.59 -24.24
N ARG A 770 24.82 12.28 -23.96
CA ARG A 770 25.33 13.31 -24.86
C ARG A 770 26.20 12.67 -25.95
N PHE A 771 25.84 12.92 -27.21
CA PHE A 771 26.61 12.57 -28.39
C PHE A 771 26.93 13.85 -29.15
N ASP A 772 28.20 14.28 -29.09
CA ASP A 772 28.67 15.57 -29.59
C ASP A 772 27.84 16.75 -29.07
N ASN A 773 27.01 17.33 -29.95
CA ASN A 773 26.16 18.49 -29.68
C ASN A 773 24.71 18.12 -29.34
N TYR A 774 24.38 16.83 -29.37
CA TYR A 774 23.03 16.33 -29.25
C TYR A 774 22.85 15.45 -28.03
N TYR A 775 21.63 15.38 -27.50
CA TYR A 775 21.29 14.53 -26.38
C TYR A 775 20.03 13.71 -26.68
N TYR A 776 20.15 12.38 -26.65
CA TYR A 776 19.06 11.45 -26.96
C TYR A 776 19.34 10.04 -26.41
N PRO A 777 18.31 9.19 -26.22
CA PRO A 777 18.50 7.80 -25.81
C PRO A 777 18.77 6.89 -27.00
N HIS A 778 19.42 5.74 -26.75
CA HIS A 778 19.67 4.73 -27.78
C HIS A 778 18.36 4.20 -28.38
N ILE A 779 17.36 3.96 -27.54
CA ILE A 779 16.05 3.46 -27.96
C ILE A 779 14.97 4.17 -27.15
N SER A 780 13.87 4.50 -27.80
CA SER A 780 12.62 4.87 -27.15
C SER A 780 11.47 4.06 -27.75
N GLY A 781 10.40 3.89 -26.98
CA GLY A 781 9.27 3.12 -27.45
C GLY A 781 8.02 3.26 -26.61
N VAL A 782 6.95 2.73 -27.20
CA VAL A 782 5.63 2.59 -26.59
C VAL A 782 5.24 1.13 -26.71
N ALA A 783 4.77 0.52 -25.62
CA ALA A 783 4.27 -0.85 -25.63
C ALA A 783 2.88 -0.92 -25.02
N GLN A 784 2.05 -1.81 -25.55
CA GLN A 784 0.67 -2.01 -25.14
C GLN A 784 0.46 -3.48 -24.78
N SER A 785 -0.22 -3.75 -23.67
CA SER A 785 -0.54 -5.11 -23.20
C SER A 785 -1.67 -5.77 -23.97
N TYR A 786 -2.28 -5.05 -24.92
CA TYR A 786 -3.34 -5.57 -25.77
C TYR A 786 -3.13 -5.14 -27.21
N ASN A 787 -3.09 -6.10 -28.12
CA ASN A 787 -2.99 -5.90 -29.55
C ASN A 787 -4.35 -6.14 -30.19
N TYR A 788 -5.03 -5.08 -30.62
CA TYR A 788 -6.32 -5.20 -31.31
C TYR A 788 -6.21 -5.85 -32.71
N TYR A 789 -4.99 -5.90 -33.28
CA TYR A 789 -4.70 -6.45 -34.61
C TYR A 789 -3.56 -7.46 -34.54
N PRO A 790 -3.76 -8.60 -33.88
CA PRO A 790 -2.80 -9.69 -33.93
C PRO A 790 -2.76 -10.31 -35.33
N PHE A 791 -1.62 -10.91 -35.67
CA PHE A 791 -1.37 -11.59 -36.93
C PHE A 791 -0.70 -12.94 -36.65
N GLY A 792 -0.85 -13.89 -37.57
CA GLY A 792 -0.32 -15.23 -37.39
C GLY A 792 -0.99 -15.94 -36.21
N HIS A 793 -0.21 -16.34 -35.21
CA HIS A 793 -0.64 -17.01 -33.98
C HIS A 793 -0.46 -16.15 -32.73
N ILE A 794 -0.28 -14.83 -32.91
CA ILE A 794 -0.33 -13.86 -31.81
C ILE A 794 -1.80 -13.77 -31.36
N GLU A 795 -2.04 -13.75 -30.06
CA GLU A 795 -3.35 -13.44 -29.48
C GLU A 795 -3.44 -11.96 -29.10
N PRO A 796 -4.65 -11.37 -28.99
CA PRO A 796 -4.78 -9.98 -28.58
C PRO A 796 -4.09 -9.68 -27.24
N GLU A 797 -4.12 -10.60 -26.29
CA GLU A 797 -3.53 -10.46 -24.96
C GLU A 797 -1.99 -10.53 -24.97
N ASP A 798 -1.35 -10.89 -26.08
CA ASP A 798 0.12 -10.95 -26.18
C ASP A 798 0.75 -9.56 -26.40
N GLY A 799 -0.07 -8.53 -26.63
CA GLY A 799 0.39 -7.15 -26.75
C GLY A 799 1.33 -6.88 -27.93
N PHE A 800 1.86 -5.65 -28.00
CA PHE A 800 2.87 -5.26 -28.97
C PHE A 800 3.70 -4.07 -28.48
N ALA A 801 4.87 -3.85 -29.09
CA ALA A 801 5.74 -2.72 -28.84
C ALA A 801 6.19 -2.06 -30.15
N ASN A 802 6.22 -0.72 -30.16
CA ASN A 802 6.81 0.10 -31.20
C ASN A 802 8.08 0.75 -30.64
N ILE A 803 9.22 0.58 -31.33
CA ILE A 803 10.51 1.14 -30.91
C ILE A 803 11.19 1.90 -32.05
N ALA A 804 11.91 2.96 -31.70
CA ALA A 804 12.72 3.76 -32.62
C ALA A 804 14.03 4.22 -31.95
N LEU A 805 14.99 4.64 -32.77
CA LEU A 805 16.19 5.35 -32.32
C LEU A 805 15.82 6.80 -31.98
N GLY A 806 16.40 7.36 -30.91
CA GLY A 806 16.23 8.76 -30.53
C GLY A 806 15.09 9.00 -29.54
N LEU A 807 14.64 10.25 -29.41
CA LEU A 807 13.62 10.66 -28.44
C LEU A 807 12.23 10.03 -28.72
N GLY A 808 11.54 9.67 -27.63
CA GLY A 808 10.23 9.00 -27.68
C GLY A 808 9.12 9.78 -28.38
N LYS A 809 9.24 11.11 -28.45
CA LYS A 809 8.33 11.97 -29.23
C LYS A 809 8.18 11.49 -30.67
N TYR A 810 9.24 10.92 -31.27
CA TYR A 810 9.20 10.35 -32.61
C TYR A 810 8.18 9.21 -32.75
N VAL A 811 8.15 8.29 -31.77
CA VAL A 811 7.24 7.13 -31.77
C VAL A 811 5.81 7.56 -31.45
N VAL A 812 5.66 8.43 -30.44
CA VAL A 812 4.36 8.93 -29.97
C VAL A 812 3.62 9.72 -31.06
N GLU A 813 4.35 10.45 -31.91
CA GLU A 813 3.78 11.18 -33.04
C GLU A 813 3.57 10.34 -34.31
N GLY A 814 3.78 9.03 -34.25
CA GLY A 814 3.57 8.12 -35.38
C GLY A 814 4.66 8.17 -36.44
N GLY A 815 5.92 8.42 -36.05
CA GLY A 815 7.09 8.26 -36.92
C GLY A 815 7.29 6.82 -37.38
N ARG A 816 8.26 6.60 -38.30
CA ARG A 816 8.60 5.27 -38.84
C ARG A 816 9.31 4.42 -37.77
N ALA A 817 8.53 3.77 -36.91
CA ALA A 817 9.02 2.92 -35.82
C ALA A 817 8.93 1.43 -36.18
N TYR A 818 9.77 0.61 -35.52
CA TYR A 818 9.78 -0.83 -35.68
C TYR A 818 8.80 -1.49 -34.70
N ARG A 819 7.82 -2.24 -35.21
CA ARG A 819 6.79 -2.93 -34.42
C ARG A 819 7.12 -4.41 -34.24
N PHE A 820 6.98 -4.92 -33.02
CA PHE A 820 7.14 -6.34 -32.70
C PHE A 820 6.25 -6.77 -31.52
N CYS A 821 6.10 -8.09 -31.31
CA CYS A 821 5.42 -8.65 -30.13
C CYS A 821 6.47 -9.00 -29.05
N PRO A 822 6.40 -8.43 -27.83
CA PRO A 822 7.36 -8.75 -26.76
C PRO A 822 7.46 -10.24 -26.42
N LYS A 823 6.36 -10.98 -26.47
CA LYS A 823 6.29 -12.43 -26.23
C LYS A 823 6.89 -13.26 -27.36
N TYR A 824 6.78 -12.78 -28.60
CA TYR A 824 7.32 -13.42 -29.81
C TYR A 824 8.21 -12.46 -30.61
N PRO A 825 9.37 -12.03 -30.07
CA PRO A 825 10.16 -10.93 -30.66
C PRO A 825 10.85 -11.28 -31.98
N THR A 826 10.96 -12.58 -32.30
CA THR A 826 11.54 -13.06 -33.56
C THR A 826 10.53 -13.23 -34.69
N LEU A 827 9.24 -13.08 -34.40
CA LEU A 827 8.18 -13.17 -35.41
C LEU A 827 8.15 -11.90 -36.25
N ILE A 828 8.35 -12.03 -37.57
CA ILE A 828 8.41 -10.89 -38.49
C ILE A 828 7.10 -10.84 -39.29
N ASN A 829 6.37 -9.73 -39.20
CA ASN A 829 5.13 -9.50 -39.98
C ASN A 829 5.36 -8.83 -41.34
N TYR A 830 6.59 -8.45 -41.65
CA TYR A 830 6.92 -7.61 -42.79
C TYR A 830 7.59 -8.44 -43.87
N THR A 831 7.23 -8.18 -45.13
CA THR A 831 8.10 -8.58 -46.23
C THR A 831 9.40 -7.76 -46.16
N LEU A 832 10.46 -8.26 -46.81
CA LEU A 832 11.74 -7.57 -46.83
C LEU A 832 11.60 -6.16 -47.43
N ASP A 833 10.81 -6.02 -48.49
CA ASP A 833 10.56 -4.75 -49.16
C ASP A 833 9.79 -3.77 -48.26
N ASP A 834 8.80 -4.24 -47.50
CA ASP A 834 8.05 -3.41 -46.55
C ASP A 834 8.94 -2.93 -45.41
N LEU A 835 9.85 -3.78 -44.94
CA LEU A 835 10.78 -3.47 -43.86
C LEU A 835 11.79 -2.39 -44.29
N ILE A 836 12.24 -2.43 -45.56
CA ILE A 836 13.12 -1.40 -46.12
C ILE A 836 12.37 -0.08 -46.32
N LYS A 837 11.17 -0.11 -46.92
CA LYS A 837 10.36 1.09 -47.20
C LYS A 837 9.95 1.83 -45.93
N ASN A 838 9.58 1.08 -44.89
CA ASN A 838 9.09 1.62 -43.63
C ASN A 838 10.20 1.79 -42.58
N SER A 839 11.47 1.60 -42.95
CA SER A 839 12.57 1.81 -42.01
C SER A 839 12.70 3.28 -41.62
N GLN A 840 13.11 3.51 -40.38
CA GLN A 840 13.47 4.83 -39.88
C GLN A 840 14.60 5.41 -40.74
N VAL A 841 14.54 6.70 -41.07
CA VAL A 841 15.57 7.41 -41.84
C VAL A 841 16.13 8.62 -41.09
N ASP A 842 15.36 9.12 -40.12
CA ASP A 842 15.67 10.26 -39.28
C ASP A 842 15.18 10.04 -37.84
N PHE A 843 15.66 10.86 -36.91
CA PHE A 843 15.28 10.80 -35.50
C PHE A 843 15.34 12.17 -34.83
N LEU A 844 14.71 12.28 -33.65
CA LEU A 844 14.71 13.50 -32.85
C LEU A 844 15.74 13.42 -31.72
N ALA A 845 16.44 14.53 -31.49
CA ALA A 845 17.38 14.73 -30.39
C ALA A 845 17.22 16.13 -29.77
N VAL A 846 17.70 16.32 -28.54
CA VAL A 846 17.79 17.65 -27.92
C VAL A 846 19.07 18.33 -28.40
N ASP A 847 18.97 19.56 -28.87
CA ASP A 847 20.13 20.37 -29.28
C ASP A 847 20.74 21.06 -28.04
N MET A 848 21.97 20.67 -27.67
CA MET A 848 22.65 21.19 -26.49
C MET A 848 23.40 22.50 -26.74
N GLU A 849 23.66 22.85 -28.00
CA GLU A 849 24.38 24.07 -28.37
C GLU A 849 23.47 25.25 -28.69
N ARG A 850 22.18 25.00 -28.92
CA ARG A 850 21.20 26.04 -29.22
C ARG A 850 21.03 27.02 -28.05
N ARG A 851 21.80 28.11 -28.12
CA ARG A 851 21.81 29.15 -27.07
C ARG A 851 20.59 30.03 -27.11
N GLU A 852 20.02 30.32 -28.28
CA GLU A 852 18.80 31.10 -28.42
C GLU A 852 17.75 30.26 -29.16
N TYR A 853 16.65 29.99 -28.48
CA TYR A 853 15.46 29.36 -29.05
C TYR A 853 14.25 29.96 -28.36
N ASP A 854 13.21 30.24 -29.16
CA ASP A 854 11.97 30.82 -28.67
C ASP A 854 10.96 29.70 -28.39
N LEU A 855 10.59 29.53 -27.13
CA LEU A 855 9.59 28.54 -26.72
C LEU A 855 8.20 28.85 -27.30
N LEU A 856 7.92 30.08 -27.74
CA LEU A 856 6.65 30.42 -28.41
C LEU A 856 6.51 29.76 -29.78
N THR A 857 7.62 29.33 -30.40
CA THR A 857 7.58 28.62 -31.70
C THR A 857 7.00 27.20 -31.60
N GLY A 858 6.75 26.72 -30.38
CA GLY A 858 6.11 25.44 -30.11
C GLY A 858 7.03 24.46 -29.38
N ASP A 859 6.55 23.23 -29.27
CA ASP A 859 7.15 22.17 -28.47
C ASP A 859 8.39 21.49 -29.11
N GLU A 860 8.73 21.85 -30.34
CA GLU A 860 9.96 21.46 -31.04
C GLU A 860 11.10 22.49 -30.93
N ALA A 861 10.88 23.64 -30.28
CA ALA A 861 11.84 24.75 -30.23
C ALA A 861 13.26 24.34 -29.76
N GLY A 862 13.33 23.40 -28.82
CA GLY A 862 14.59 22.87 -28.26
C GLY A 862 15.12 21.59 -28.92
N LEU A 863 14.47 21.12 -30.00
CA LEU A 863 14.79 19.86 -30.65
C LEU A 863 15.55 20.06 -31.97
N ALA A 864 16.29 19.03 -32.36
CA ALA A 864 16.90 18.88 -33.67
C ALA A 864 16.45 17.56 -34.29
N ARG A 865 16.22 17.58 -35.61
CA ARG A 865 15.93 16.40 -36.41
C ARG A 865 17.20 16.00 -37.15
N LEU A 866 17.65 14.77 -36.94
CA LEU A 866 18.93 14.25 -37.42
C LEU A 866 18.73 13.07 -38.36
N ASP A 867 19.58 12.96 -39.37
CA ASP A 867 19.65 11.79 -40.26
C ASP A 867 20.32 10.61 -39.56
N LEU A 868 19.97 9.38 -39.97
CA LEU A 868 20.61 8.16 -39.43
C LEU A 868 22.14 8.14 -39.57
N PHE A 869 22.70 8.87 -40.52
CA PHE A 869 24.14 9.00 -40.70
C PHE A 869 24.82 9.58 -39.45
N GLU A 870 24.22 10.57 -38.79
CA GLU A 870 24.71 11.15 -37.54
C GLU A 870 24.74 10.09 -36.43
N ALA A 871 23.69 9.27 -36.32
CA ALA A 871 23.63 8.17 -35.36
C ALA A 871 24.67 7.06 -35.61
N GLU A 872 25.09 6.87 -36.86
CA GLU A 872 26.17 5.96 -37.21
C GLU A 872 27.53 6.54 -36.78
N GLN A 873 27.76 7.85 -36.96
CA GLN A 873 28.96 8.53 -36.48
C GLN A 873 29.07 8.53 -34.95
N HIS A 874 27.95 8.78 -34.25
CA HIS A 874 27.87 8.69 -32.80
C HIS A 874 28.05 7.25 -32.28
N GLY A 875 28.02 6.23 -33.15
CA GLY A 875 28.15 4.82 -32.80
C GLY A 875 26.88 4.19 -32.19
N THR A 876 25.80 4.97 -32.03
CA THR A 876 24.54 4.52 -31.41
C THR A 876 23.78 3.51 -32.26
N LEU A 877 24.00 3.52 -33.59
CA LEU A 877 23.26 2.69 -34.55
C LEU A 877 23.68 1.21 -34.55
N LYS A 878 24.86 0.89 -34.00
CA LYS A 878 25.54 -0.43 -34.11
C LYS A 878 24.67 -1.63 -33.76
N HIS A 879 23.83 -1.52 -32.73
CA HIS A 879 22.96 -2.61 -32.27
C HIS A 879 21.49 -2.44 -32.71
N CYS A 880 21.16 -1.33 -33.36
CA CYS A 880 19.79 -0.96 -33.74
C CYS A 880 19.50 -1.22 -35.24
N ALA A 881 20.54 -1.29 -36.09
CA ALA A 881 20.38 -1.47 -37.53
C ALA A 881 21.01 -2.77 -38.08
N SER A 882 20.56 -3.11 -39.28
CA SER A 882 21.14 -4.10 -40.18
C SER A 882 21.52 -3.43 -41.51
N VAL A 883 22.41 -4.07 -42.28
CA VAL A 883 22.78 -3.65 -43.63
C VAL A 883 22.03 -4.49 -44.65
N TYR A 884 21.34 -3.84 -45.59
CA TYR A 884 20.72 -4.50 -46.73
C TYR A 884 21.72 -4.72 -47.86
N SER A 885 21.80 -5.95 -48.37
CA SER A 885 22.55 -6.30 -49.57
C SER A 885 21.58 -6.53 -50.74
N PRO A 886 21.50 -5.61 -51.72
CA PRO A 886 20.67 -5.76 -52.90
C PRO A 886 21.06 -6.97 -53.76
N GLU A 887 22.35 -7.35 -53.77
CA GLU A 887 22.88 -8.45 -54.57
C GLU A 887 22.32 -9.81 -54.13
N ASN A 888 22.16 -10.00 -52.82
CA ASN A 888 21.75 -11.27 -52.22
C ASN A 888 20.33 -11.24 -51.63
N GLY A 889 19.63 -10.10 -51.71
CA GLY A 889 18.30 -9.91 -51.12
C GLY A 889 18.28 -10.23 -49.62
N SER A 890 19.31 -9.84 -48.87
CA SER A 890 19.51 -10.27 -47.47
C SER A 890 19.84 -9.11 -46.54
N LEU A 891 19.53 -9.28 -45.25
CA LEU A 891 19.88 -8.34 -44.18
C LEU A 891 20.95 -8.95 -43.28
N THR A 892 22.07 -8.24 -43.13
CA THR A 892 23.12 -8.61 -42.19
C THR A 892 23.07 -7.69 -40.96
N PRO A 893 22.89 -8.22 -39.74
CA PRO A 893 22.88 -7.42 -38.51
C PRO A 893 24.15 -6.59 -38.29
N GLY A 894 23.99 -5.37 -37.79
CA GLY A 894 25.08 -4.43 -37.53
C GLY A 894 25.28 -3.40 -38.64
N VAL A 895 26.38 -2.65 -38.58
CA VAL A 895 26.71 -1.54 -39.50
C VAL A 895 28.08 -1.69 -40.19
N ASN A 896 28.77 -2.82 -39.97
CA ASN A 896 30.16 -3.00 -40.43
C ASN A 896 30.29 -3.22 -41.95
N GLN A 897 29.20 -3.52 -42.65
CA GLN A 897 29.20 -3.76 -44.10
C GLN A 897 28.76 -2.51 -44.87
N PRO A 898 29.22 -2.31 -46.12
CA PRO A 898 28.68 -1.25 -46.98
C PRO A 898 27.27 -1.60 -47.47
N GLY A 899 26.35 -0.62 -47.46
CA GLY A 899 24.99 -0.79 -47.98
C GLY A 899 23.94 0.03 -47.21
N PRO A 900 22.68 0.10 -47.69
CA PRO A 900 21.61 0.82 -47.02
C PRO A 900 21.35 0.31 -45.59
N ARG A 901 21.13 1.24 -44.65
CA ARG A 901 20.83 0.93 -43.25
C ARG A 901 19.35 0.67 -43.08
N VAL A 902 19.03 -0.37 -42.32
CA VAL A 902 17.66 -0.79 -42.03
C VAL A 902 17.54 -0.96 -40.52
N VAL A 903 16.81 -0.05 -39.87
CA VAL A 903 16.56 -0.06 -38.43
C VAL A 903 15.53 -1.14 -38.10
N ASN A 904 16.01 -2.25 -37.54
CA ASN A 904 15.21 -3.45 -37.24
C ASN A 904 15.58 -4.11 -35.90
N PHE A 905 16.53 -3.54 -35.17
CA PHE A 905 16.96 -3.97 -33.84
C PHE A 905 17.34 -5.47 -33.75
N ALA A 906 17.85 -6.06 -34.84
CA ALA A 906 18.10 -7.50 -34.93
C ALA A 906 19.04 -8.02 -33.81
N ASN A 907 20.10 -7.28 -33.45
CA ASN A 907 21.00 -7.65 -32.37
C ASN A 907 20.29 -7.77 -31.01
N ILE A 908 19.23 -6.98 -30.79
CA ILE A 908 18.49 -6.93 -29.54
C ILE A 908 17.36 -7.96 -29.55
N LEU A 909 16.52 -7.96 -30.59
CA LEU A 909 15.30 -8.78 -30.64
C LEU A 909 15.58 -10.24 -31.03
N LYS A 910 16.54 -10.49 -31.92
CA LYS A 910 16.86 -11.85 -32.40
C LYS A 910 18.01 -12.51 -31.64
N TYR A 911 19.03 -11.73 -31.29
CA TYR A 911 20.24 -12.25 -30.63
C TYR A 911 20.33 -11.88 -29.14
N ASN A 912 19.28 -11.28 -28.58
CA ASN A 912 19.15 -10.97 -27.15
C ASN A 912 20.35 -10.22 -26.55
N TYR A 913 20.90 -9.23 -27.27
CA TYR A 913 22.02 -8.41 -26.78
C TYR A 913 21.73 -7.74 -25.42
N VAL A 914 20.46 -7.36 -25.23
CA VAL A 914 19.85 -6.90 -23.97
C VAL A 914 18.44 -7.52 -23.92
N PRO A 915 17.93 -7.96 -22.75
CA PRO A 915 16.63 -8.63 -22.61
C PRO A 915 15.43 -7.68 -22.71
N LEU A 916 15.40 -6.83 -23.75
CA LEU A 916 14.40 -5.78 -23.93
C LEU A 916 12.98 -6.34 -24.06
N ALA A 917 12.79 -7.34 -24.94
CA ALA A 917 11.48 -7.93 -25.19
C ALA A 917 10.89 -8.56 -23.92
N HIS A 918 11.68 -9.37 -23.22
CA HIS A 918 11.28 -9.97 -21.94
C HIS A 918 11.00 -8.91 -20.85
N THR A 919 11.80 -7.84 -20.80
CA THR A 919 11.58 -6.74 -19.85
C THR A 919 10.24 -6.05 -20.10
N ILE A 920 9.90 -5.77 -21.35
CA ILE A 920 8.62 -5.15 -21.73
C ILE A 920 7.46 -6.06 -21.36
N ASP A 921 7.54 -7.35 -21.69
CA ASP A 921 6.53 -8.37 -21.39
C ASP A 921 6.22 -8.43 -19.89
N VAL A 922 7.26 -8.57 -19.06
CA VAL A 922 7.12 -8.61 -17.59
C VAL A 922 6.53 -7.31 -17.03
N ILE A 923 6.95 -6.15 -17.54
CA ILE A 923 6.43 -4.85 -17.07
C ILE A 923 4.97 -4.68 -17.46
N LEU A 924 4.58 -5.02 -18.71
CA LEU A 924 3.19 -4.96 -19.15
C LEU A 924 2.29 -5.82 -18.27
N ASP A 925 2.71 -7.06 -17.97
CA ASP A 925 1.96 -7.95 -17.07
C ASP A 925 1.80 -7.37 -15.67
N ILE A 926 2.87 -6.78 -15.11
CA ILE A 926 2.83 -6.16 -13.78
C ILE A 926 1.91 -4.94 -13.78
N VAL A 927 2.02 -4.07 -14.78
CA VAL A 927 1.24 -2.83 -14.86
C VAL A 927 -0.23 -3.15 -15.14
N GLN A 928 -0.53 -4.14 -15.99
CA GLN A 928 -1.89 -4.61 -16.26
C GLN A 928 -2.55 -5.21 -15.00
N GLU A 929 -1.84 -6.05 -14.24
CA GLU A 929 -2.32 -6.57 -12.96
C GLU A 929 -2.56 -5.43 -11.96
N ALA A 930 -1.68 -4.43 -11.94
CA ALA A 930 -1.74 -3.31 -11.01
C ALA A 930 -2.88 -2.31 -11.34
N LEU A 931 -3.17 -2.09 -12.62
CA LEU A 931 -4.25 -1.20 -13.08
C LEU A 931 -5.60 -1.90 -13.18
N GLY A 932 -5.63 -3.24 -13.28
CA GLY A 932 -6.86 -4.02 -13.47
C GLY A 932 -7.51 -3.85 -14.85
N ALA A 933 -6.77 -3.28 -15.81
CA ALA A 933 -7.18 -3.06 -17.18
C ALA A 933 -5.96 -3.22 -18.11
N PRO A 934 -6.16 -3.48 -19.42
CA PRO A 934 -5.08 -3.40 -20.38
C PRO A 934 -4.36 -2.05 -20.28
N CYS A 935 -3.06 -2.01 -20.58
CA CYS A 935 -2.24 -0.84 -20.32
C CYS A 935 -1.26 -0.54 -21.45
N GLU A 936 -0.84 0.72 -21.50
CA GLU A 936 0.25 1.22 -22.31
C GLU A 936 1.38 1.70 -21.41
N ILE A 937 2.62 1.45 -21.82
CA ILE A 937 3.82 1.98 -21.19
C ILE A 937 4.66 2.76 -22.21
N GLU A 938 5.19 3.91 -21.80
CA GLU A 938 6.23 4.62 -22.53
C GLU A 938 7.57 4.37 -21.86
N PHE A 939 8.61 4.09 -22.65
CA PHE A 939 9.92 3.76 -22.12
C PHE A 939 11.07 4.30 -22.98
N ALA A 940 12.25 4.36 -22.36
CA ALA A 940 13.52 4.62 -23.03
C ALA A 940 14.58 3.64 -22.54
N VAL A 941 15.54 3.31 -23.41
CA VAL A 941 16.63 2.38 -23.10
C VAL A 941 17.96 3.07 -23.34
N ASP A 942 18.83 2.96 -22.34
CA ASP A 942 20.24 3.24 -22.48
C ASP A 942 21.02 1.93 -22.59
N LEU A 943 21.67 1.72 -23.74
CA LEU A 943 22.46 0.53 -24.03
C LEU A 943 23.86 0.57 -23.41
N ASN A 944 24.27 1.71 -22.83
CA ASN A 944 25.51 1.78 -22.08
C ASN A 944 25.45 0.86 -20.86
N ARG A 945 26.44 -0.04 -20.78
CA ARG A 945 26.52 -1.01 -19.70
C ARG A 945 27.18 -0.41 -18.47
N ASP A 946 26.57 -0.62 -17.31
CA ASP A 946 27.15 -0.22 -16.03
C ASP A 946 28.32 -1.14 -15.59
N ALA A 947 28.86 -0.91 -14.39
CA ALA A 947 29.94 -1.71 -13.82
C ALA A 947 29.58 -3.22 -13.67
N ASN A 948 28.29 -3.55 -13.64
CA ASN A 948 27.77 -4.92 -13.58
C ASN A 948 27.39 -5.48 -14.96
N TYR A 949 27.80 -4.80 -16.04
CA TYR A 949 27.51 -5.13 -17.43
C TYR A 949 26.03 -5.09 -17.82
N LYS A 950 25.19 -4.32 -17.10
CA LYS A 950 23.75 -4.18 -17.37
C LYS A 950 23.42 -2.87 -18.08
N ALA A 951 22.55 -2.95 -19.08
CA ALA A 951 21.90 -1.79 -19.69
C ALA A 951 20.82 -1.22 -18.75
N SER A 952 20.29 -0.03 -19.05
CA SER A 952 19.23 0.60 -18.25
C SER A 952 17.94 0.77 -19.03
N PHE A 953 16.82 0.35 -18.45
CA PHE A 953 15.46 0.57 -18.94
C PHE A 953 14.77 1.60 -18.05
N PHE A 954 14.33 2.69 -18.67
CA PHE A 954 13.62 3.77 -18.00
C PHE A 954 12.14 3.69 -18.32
N LEU A 955 11.31 3.48 -17.30
CA LEU A 955 9.86 3.54 -17.41
C LEU A 955 9.41 5.00 -17.26
N LEU A 956 8.87 5.58 -18.33
CA LEU A 956 8.59 7.02 -18.45
C LEU A 956 7.14 7.38 -18.16
N GLN A 957 6.19 6.53 -18.55
CA GLN A 957 4.77 6.73 -18.32
C GLN A 957 4.03 5.39 -18.37
N ILE A 958 2.90 5.33 -17.68
CA ILE A 958 1.92 4.25 -17.78
C ILE A 958 0.55 4.88 -18.03
N LYS A 959 -0.29 4.21 -18.83
CA LYS A 959 -1.67 4.63 -19.08
C LYS A 959 -2.58 3.41 -19.14
N PRO A 960 -3.77 3.43 -18.54
CA PRO A 960 -4.77 2.40 -18.78
C PRO A 960 -5.32 2.55 -20.22
N LEU A 961 -5.51 1.42 -20.90
CA LEU A 961 -6.24 1.31 -22.15
C LEU A 961 -7.69 0.94 -21.83
N MET A 962 -8.64 1.68 -22.38
CA MET A 962 -10.05 1.33 -22.23
C MET A 962 -10.43 0.15 -23.11
N GLY A 963 -10.94 -0.90 -22.48
CA GLY A 963 -11.81 -1.87 -23.15
C GLY A 963 -13.26 -1.40 -23.06
N ASN A 964 -14.03 -1.50 -24.14
CA ASN A 964 -15.44 -1.10 -24.13
C ASN A 964 -16.23 -1.86 -23.06
N VAL A 965 -16.93 -1.12 -22.21
CA VAL A 965 -17.54 -1.59 -20.94
C VAL A 965 -18.91 -2.30 -21.13
N GLN A 966 -19.39 -2.48 -22.37
CA GLN A 966 -20.61 -3.25 -22.63
C GLN A 966 -20.34 -4.39 -23.61
N GLU A 967 -20.43 -5.64 -23.14
CA GLU A 967 -20.45 -6.81 -24.01
C GLU A 967 -21.74 -6.80 -24.83
N TYR A 968 -21.64 -6.50 -26.12
CA TYR A 968 -22.72 -6.72 -27.09
C TYR A 968 -22.27 -7.81 -28.06
N LYS A 969 -22.88 -8.99 -27.96
CA LYS A 969 -22.55 -10.13 -28.83
C LYS A 969 -23.46 -10.16 -30.03
N ILE A 970 -22.88 -10.13 -31.23
CA ILE A 970 -23.62 -10.34 -32.46
C ILE A 970 -23.69 -11.84 -32.73
N ASN A 971 -24.87 -12.33 -33.08
CA ASN A 971 -25.00 -13.64 -33.69
C ASN A 971 -24.89 -13.47 -35.22
N PRO A 972 -23.81 -13.94 -35.87
CA PRO A 972 -23.62 -13.77 -37.32
C PRO A 972 -24.76 -14.37 -38.15
N ASP A 973 -25.43 -15.42 -37.64
CA ASP A 973 -26.52 -16.11 -38.32
C ASP A 973 -27.81 -15.27 -38.42
N THR A 974 -27.93 -14.20 -37.63
CA THR A 974 -29.10 -13.29 -37.66
C THR A 974 -28.91 -12.12 -38.63
N ILE A 975 -27.80 -12.05 -39.35
CA ILE A 975 -27.50 -10.95 -40.28
C ILE A 975 -28.09 -11.24 -41.67
N LEU A 976 -29.18 -10.55 -42.01
CA LEU A 976 -29.80 -10.61 -43.34
C LEU A 976 -29.02 -9.75 -44.35
N LYS A 977 -28.20 -10.37 -45.21
CA LYS A 977 -27.31 -9.67 -46.18
C LYS A 977 -28.03 -8.62 -47.04
N ASP A 978 -29.27 -8.88 -47.44
CA ASP A 978 -30.06 -7.94 -48.27
C ASP A 978 -30.39 -6.63 -47.54
N LYS A 979 -30.36 -6.61 -46.21
CA LYS A 979 -30.66 -5.44 -45.36
C LYS A 979 -29.40 -4.76 -44.81
N VAL A 980 -28.22 -5.25 -45.14
CA VAL A 980 -26.96 -4.67 -44.66
C VAL A 980 -26.48 -3.58 -45.62
N VAL A 981 -26.04 -2.46 -45.05
CA VAL A 981 -25.38 -1.34 -45.73
C VAL A 981 -23.86 -1.49 -45.64
N LEU A 982 -23.36 -1.91 -44.46
CA LEU A 982 -21.95 -2.12 -44.16
C LEU A 982 -21.80 -3.40 -43.31
N LEU A 983 -20.92 -4.30 -43.75
CA LEU A 983 -20.45 -5.44 -42.97
C LEU A 983 -18.93 -5.43 -42.94
N SER A 984 -18.33 -5.58 -41.76
CA SER A 984 -16.88 -5.74 -41.60
C SER A 984 -16.57 -6.76 -40.51
N ASN A 985 -15.61 -7.65 -40.78
CA ASN A 985 -14.98 -8.57 -39.81
C ASN A 985 -13.66 -8.00 -39.22
N ASN A 986 -13.35 -6.75 -39.53
CA ASN A 986 -12.19 -6.01 -39.04
C ASN A 986 -12.67 -4.72 -38.39
N SER A 987 -13.43 -4.88 -37.30
CA SER A 987 -14.02 -3.77 -36.56
C SER A 987 -13.64 -3.73 -35.09
N MET A 988 -13.76 -2.53 -34.54
CA MET A 988 -13.58 -2.17 -33.14
C MET A 988 -14.74 -1.27 -32.69
N GLY A 989 -15.03 -1.30 -31.40
CA GLY A 989 -16.28 -0.77 -30.86
C GLY A 989 -17.13 -1.90 -30.30
N ASN A 990 -17.84 -1.64 -29.20
CA ASN A 990 -18.90 -2.52 -28.71
C ASN A 990 -20.14 -1.68 -28.47
N GLY A 991 -21.28 -2.22 -28.85
CA GLY A 991 -22.56 -1.63 -28.51
C GLY A 991 -23.56 -1.66 -29.64
N TYR A 992 -24.68 -1.01 -29.36
CA TYR A 992 -25.84 -0.94 -30.22
C TYR A 992 -26.27 0.52 -30.37
N ILE A 993 -26.29 1.02 -31.60
CA ILE A 993 -26.73 2.39 -31.90
C ILE A 993 -27.90 2.32 -32.89
N ASN A 994 -29.02 2.94 -32.52
CA ASN A 994 -30.24 2.99 -33.33
C ASN A 994 -30.79 4.42 -33.51
N THR A 995 -29.93 5.43 -33.35
CA THR A 995 -30.29 6.86 -33.39
C THR A 995 -29.76 7.59 -34.62
N ILE A 996 -28.89 6.95 -35.42
CA ILE A 996 -28.16 7.59 -36.52
C ILE A 996 -28.86 7.33 -37.85
N SER A 997 -29.18 8.37 -38.60
CA SER A 997 -29.71 8.28 -39.96
C SER A 997 -28.79 8.88 -41.03
N ASP A 998 -27.78 9.65 -40.65
CA ASP A 998 -26.93 10.40 -41.56
C ASP A 998 -25.63 9.62 -41.89
N VAL A 999 -25.29 9.55 -43.17
CA VAL A 999 -24.07 8.90 -43.67
C VAL A 999 -23.31 9.86 -44.60
N ILE A 1000 -22.04 10.08 -44.30
CA ILE A 1000 -21.10 10.86 -45.10
C ILE A 1000 -20.10 9.90 -45.71
N PHE A 1001 -20.01 9.85 -47.04
CA PHE A 1001 -19.13 8.91 -47.73
C PHE A 1001 -18.41 9.54 -48.93
N ILE A 1002 -17.24 9.00 -49.25
CA ILE A 1002 -16.43 9.43 -50.39
C ILE A 1002 -17.13 9.16 -51.73
N ASN A 1003 -17.11 10.14 -52.64
CA ASN A 1003 -17.47 9.95 -54.04
C ASN A 1003 -16.32 9.29 -54.80
N ARG A 1004 -16.46 8.00 -55.11
CA ARG A 1004 -15.40 7.16 -55.72
C ARG A 1004 -14.86 7.71 -57.04
N GLU A 1005 -15.71 8.34 -57.86
CA GLU A 1005 -15.34 8.87 -59.17
C GLU A 1005 -14.43 10.11 -59.08
N ASN A 1006 -14.53 10.85 -57.98
CA ASN A 1006 -13.78 12.09 -57.77
C ASN A 1006 -12.55 11.90 -56.88
N PHE A 1007 -12.26 10.67 -56.42
CA PHE A 1007 -11.14 10.42 -55.52
C PHE A 1007 -9.79 10.66 -56.21
N ASN A 1008 -8.95 11.50 -55.60
CA ASN A 1008 -7.58 11.75 -56.03
C ASN A 1008 -6.64 11.75 -54.82
N LYS A 1009 -5.70 10.80 -54.78
CA LYS A 1009 -4.71 10.66 -53.69
C LYS A 1009 -3.81 11.88 -53.45
N SER A 1010 -3.71 12.79 -54.43
CA SER A 1010 -2.92 14.02 -54.28
C SER A 1010 -3.70 15.16 -53.61
N MET A 1011 -5.01 15.02 -53.41
CA MET A 1011 -5.93 16.06 -52.90
C MET A 1011 -6.48 15.73 -51.50
N THR A 1012 -5.77 14.89 -50.73
CA THR A 1012 -6.21 14.42 -49.41
C THR A 1012 -6.30 15.54 -48.36
N LEU A 1013 -5.53 16.63 -48.52
CA LEU A 1013 -5.60 17.81 -47.64
C LEU A 1013 -6.89 18.61 -47.87
N GLU A 1014 -7.33 18.74 -49.12
CA GLU A 1014 -8.58 19.39 -49.47
C GLU A 1014 -9.78 18.54 -49.01
N MET A 1015 -9.67 17.22 -49.12
CA MET A 1015 -10.65 16.29 -48.55
C MET A 1015 -10.81 16.48 -47.04
N ALA A 1016 -9.72 16.65 -46.30
CA ALA A 1016 -9.78 16.90 -44.85
C ALA A 1016 -10.56 18.20 -44.52
N LYS A 1017 -10.41 19.25 -45.32
CA LYS A 1017 -11.17 20.51 -45.16
C LYS A 1017 -12.65 20.35 -45.46
N GLU A 1018 -13.01 19.55 -46.48
CA GLU A 1018 -14.41 19.28 -46.79
C GLU A 1018 -15.10 18.48 -45.68
N VAL A 1019 -14.40 17.49 -45.10
CA VAL A 1019 -14.90 16.71 -43.98
C VAL A 1019 -15.08 17.59 -42.74
N ASP A 1020 -14.14 18.48 -42.46
CA ASP A 1020 -14.26 19.46 -41.36
C ASP A 1020 -15.50 20.35 -41.53
N TYR A 1021 -15.73 20.88 -42.73
CA TYR A 1021 -16.94 21.65 -43.04
C TYR A 1021 -18.22 20.85 -42.77
N LEU A 1022 -18.29 19.61 -43.25
CA LEU A 1022 -19.45 18.74 -43.04
C LEU A 1022 -19.65 18.36 -41.56
N ASN A 1023 -18.56 18.13 -40.83
CA ASN A 1023 -18.62 17.84 -39.39
C ASN A 1023 -19.14 19.05 -38.60
N ASN A 1024 -18.72 20.27 -38.94
CA ASN A 1024 -19.24 21.49 -38.32
C ASN A 1024 -20.74 21.69 -38.57
N LEU A 1025 -21.22 21.41 -39.78
CA LEU A 1025 -22.66 21.43 -40.09
C LEU A 1025 -23.43 20.43 -39.22
N MET A 1026 -22.89 19.22 -39.05
CA MET A 1026 -23.49 18.19 -38.18
C MET A 1026 -23.50 18.59 -36.71
N ILE A 1027 -22.48 19.31 -36.23
CA ILE A 1027 -22.43 19.85 -34.87
C ILE A 1027 -23.51 20.93 -34.68
N GLU A 1028 -23.65 21.85 -35.63
CA GLU A 1028 -24.67 22.92 -35.58
C GLU A 1028 -26.10 22.36 -35.58
N GLU A 1029 -26.33 21.29 -36.35
CA GLU A 1029 -27.62 20.59 -36.40
C GLU A 1029 -27.82 19.56 -35.27
N ASN A 1030 -26.82 19.38 -34.40
CA ASN A 1030 -26.79 18.38 -33.33
C ASN A 1030 -27.08 16.94 -33.84
N LYS A 1031 -26.50 16.58 -34.99
CA LYS A 1031 -26.64 15.28 -35.65
C LYS A 1031 -25.35 14.48 -35.59
N GLN A 1032 -25.48 13.17 -35.36
CA GLN A 1032 -24.38 12.20 -35.40
C GLN A 1032 -24.46 11.41 -36.71
N TYR A 1033 -23.31 10.96 -37.23
CA TYR A 1033 -23.24 10.35 -38.56
C TYR A 1033 -22.24 9.19 -38.66
N ILE A 1034 -22.36 8.41 -39.74
CA ILE A 1034 -21.36 7.42 -40.17
C ILE A 1034 -20.44 8.06 -41.20
N LEU A 1035 -19.12 7.95 -41.03
CA LEU A 1035 -18.10 8.47 -41.94
C LEU A 1035 -17.43 7.33 -42.70
N ILE A 1036 -17.42 7.38 -44.03
CA ILE A 1036 -16.81 6.36 -44.90
C ILE A 1036 -15.82 7.01 -45.86
N GLY A 1037 -14.54 6.61 -45.82
CA GLY A 1037 -13.52 7.22 -46.67
C GLY A 1037 -12.33 6.33 -47.04
N PRO A 1038 -11.55 6.78 -48.05
CA PRO A 1038 -10.41 6.06 -48.61
C PRO A 1038 -9.21 6.09 -47.66
N GLY A 1039 -8.54 4.94 -47.52
CA GLY A 1039 -7.32 4.78 -46.73
C GLY A 1039 -7.49 5.22 -45.28
N ARG A 1040 -6.41 5.72 -44.66
CA ARG A 1040 -6.40 6.02 -43.23
C ARG A 1040 -7.03 7.36 -42.86
N TRP A 1041 -7.81 7.41 -41.79
CA TRP A 1041 -8.17 8.68 -41.16
C TRP A 1041 -7.11 9.13 -40.15
N GLY A 1042 -6.72 10.39 -40.21
CA GLY A 1042 -5.85 11.02 -39.21
C GLY A 1042 -4.36 10.66 -39.29
N THR A 1043 -3.90 10.17 -40.43
CA THR A 1043 -2.47 9.93 -40.69
C THR A 1043 -1.73 11.21 -41.06
N ARG A 1044 -0.45 11.33 -40.68
CA ARG A 1044 0.45 12.39 -41.20
C ARG A 1044 0.91 12.14 -42.64
N ASP A 1045 0.84 10.89 -43.11
CA ASP A 1045 1.23 10.53 -44.47
C ASP A 1045 0.03 10.66 -45.42
N ARG A 1046 0.00 11.78 -46.14
CA ARG A 1046 -1.05 12.14 -47.11
C ARG A 1046 -1.21 11.15 -48.27
N TRP A 1047 -0.25 10.25 -48.49
CA TRP A 1047 -0.28 9.28 -49.59
C TRP A 1047 -0.95 7.96 -49.25
N ILE A 1048 -1.25 7.73 -47.97
CA ILE A 1048 -1.90 6.49 -47.47
C ILE A 1048 -3.21 6.77 -46.71
N GLY A 1049 -3.62 8.03 -46.61
CA GLY A 1049 -4.86 8.42 -45.95
C GLY A 1049 -5.19 9.91 -45.99
N ILE A 1050 -6.32 10.27 -45.38
CA ILE A 1050 -6.82 11.63 -45.23
C ILE A 1050 -6.35 12.20 -43.87
N PRO A 1051 -5.51 13.26 -43.87
CA PRO A 1051 -4.89 13.83 -42.67
C PRO A 1051 -5.86 14.74 -41.87
N VAL A 1052 -6.95 14.17 -41.36
CA VAL A 1052 -7.88 14.88 -40.45
C VAL A 1052 -7.34 14.93 -39.01
N THR A 1053 -7.63 16.01 -38.29
CA THR A 1053 -7.48 16.03 -36.82
C THR A 1053 -8.77 15.55 -36.15
N TRP A 1054 -8.69 15.06 -34.91
CA TRP A 1054 -9.87 14.56 -34.19
C TRP A 1054 -11.05 15.56 -34.15
N PRO A 1055 -10.85 16.87 -33.87
CA PRO A 1055 -11.94 17.84 -33.89
C PRO A 1055 -12.70 17.91 -35.24
N GLN A 1056 -12.04 17.59 -36.35
CA GLN A 1056 -12.64 17.69 -37.69
C GLN A 1056 -13.60 16.55 -38.01
N ILE A 1057 -13.66 15.51 -37.19
CA ILE A 1057 -14.56 14.36 -37.36
C ILE A 1057 -15.27 13.98 -36.05
N SER A 1058 -15.26 14.85 -35.04
CA SER A 1058 -15.65 14.51 -33.67
C SER A 1058 -17.10 14.08 -33.49
N ASN A 1059 -18.01 14.43 -34.41
CA ASN A 1059 -19.42 14.01 -34.36
C ASN A 1059 -19.70 12.68 -35.09
N ALA A 1060 -18.68 12.08 -35.71
CA ALA A 1060 -18.80 10.74 -36.29
C ALA A 1060 -18.93 9.69 -35.20
N LYS A 1061 -19.90 8.78 -35.33
CA LYS A 1061 -20.14 7.67 -34.40
C LYS A 1061 -19.73 6.31 -34.94
N VAL A 1062 -19.54 6.21 -36.24
CA VAL A 1062 -18.88 5.09 -36.90
C VAL A 1062 -17.94 5.64 -37.96
N ILE A 1063 -16.68 5.23 -37.95
CA ILE A 1063 -15.65 5.57 -38.94
C ILE A 1063 -15.29 4.31 -39.71
N VAL A 1064 -15.30 4.41 -41.03
CA VAL A 1064 -15.04 3.32 -41.96
C VAL A 1064 -13.89 3.69 -42.89
N GLU A 1065 -12.88 2.86 -42.91
CA GLU A 1065 -11.75 2.94 -43.83
C GLU A 1065 -11.91 1.94 -44.97
N THR A 1066 -11.70 2.38 -46.21
CA THR A 1066 -11.81 1.50 -47.38
C THR A 1066 -10.63 1.65 -48.34
N SER A 1067 -10.22 0.54 -48.94
CA SER A 1067 -9.11 0.50 -49.91
C SER A 1067 -9.57 0.90 -51.32
N PHE A 1068 -8.70 1.55 -52.08
CA PHE A 1068 -8.90 1.81 -53.52
C PHE A 1068 -7.73 1.22 -54.34
N GLU A 1069 -7.89 1.16 -55.66
CA GLU A 1069 -6.78 0.82 -56.57
C GLU A 1069 -5.63 1.83 -56.34
N ASP A 1070 -4.42 1.34 -56.11
CA ASP A 1070 -3.23 2.12 -55.73
C ASP A 1070 -3.34 2.97 -54.43
N PHE A 1071 -4.27 2.61 -53.53
CA PHE A 1071 -4.42 3.22 -52.19
C PHE A 1071 -4.75 2.15 -51.13
N PRO A 1072 -3.74 1.39 -50.65
CA PRO A 1072 -3.94 0.26 -49.75
C PRO A 1072 -4.25 0.69 -48.31
N LEU A 1073 -4.91 -0.22 -47.57
CA LEU A 1073 -5.09 -0.10 -46.13
C LEU A 1073 -3.86 -0.70 -45.43
N ASP A 1074 -2.85 0.12 -45.14
CA ASP A 1074 -1.75 -0.32 -44.28
C ASP A 1074 -2.17 -0.25 -42.80
N ALA A 1075 -1.61 -1.10 -41.96
CA ALA A 1075 -1.79 -1.10 -40.50
C ALA A 1075 -0.98 0.02 -39.80
N SER A 1076 -1.62 1.05 -39.21
CA SER A 1076 -0.98 2.01 -38.30
C SER A 1076 -1.85 2.23 -37.10
N TYR A 1077 -1.39 1.73 -35.96
CA TYR A 1077 -2.18 1.62 -34.75
C TYR A 1077 -1.52 2.33 -33.57
N GLY A 1078 -0.78 3.41 -33.81
CA GLY A 1078 0.07 4.07 -32.81
C GLY A 1078 -0.12 5.58 -32.65
N SER A 1079 -1.13 6.21 -33.23
CA SER A 1079 -1.33 7.66 -33.09
C SER A 1079 -2.34 8.01 -32.00
N HIS A 1080 -2.14 9.14 -31.31
CA HIS A 1080 -3.11 9.78 -30.41
C HIS A 1080 -4.55 9.80 -30.95
N PHE A 1081 -4.71 9.92 -32.27
CA PHE A 1081 -5.99 9.83 -32.96
C PHE A 1081 -6.78 8.56 -32.63
N PHE A 1082 -6.12 7.39 -32.59
CA PHE A 1082 -6.77 6.10 -32.38
C PHE A 1082 -7.27 5.92 -30.93
N HIS A 1083 -6.51 6.44 -29.97
CA HIS A 1083 -6.94 6.46 -28.56
C HIS A 1083 -8.23 7.27 -28.36
N ASN A 1084 -8.38 8.39 -29.08
CA ASN A 1084 -9.57 9.22 -29.02
C ASN A 1084 -10.80 8.52 -29.62
N VAL A 1085 -10.63 7.74 -30.70
CA VAL A 1085 -11.71 6.94 -31.29
C VAL A 1085 -12.24 5.91 -30.28
N ILE A 1086 -11.34 5.21 -29.58
CA ILE A 1086 -11.71 4.21 -28.57
C ILE A 1086 -12.37 4.86 -27.36
N SER A 1087 -11.78 5.93 -26.80
CA SER A 1087 -12.28 6.55 -25.57
C SER A 1087 -13.66 7.20 -25.72
N MET A 1088 -14.02 7.63 -26.93
CA MET A 1088 -15.31 8.26 -27.24
C MET A 1088 -16.42 7.27 -27.67
N ASN A 1089 -16.14 5.97 -27.56
CA ASN A 1089 -17.03 4.89 -27.98
C ASN A 1089 -17.52 5.06 -29.43
N VAL A 1090 -16.58 5.40 -30.33
CA VAL A 1090 -16.83 5.50 -31.77
C VAL A 1090 -16.53 4.15 -32.41
N GLY A 1091 -17.50 3.63 -33.18
CA GLY A 1091 -17.28 2.42 -33.97
C GLY A 1091 -16.21 2.66 -35.02
N TYR A 1092 -15.28 1.73 -35.19
CA TYR A 1092 -14.20 1.87 -36.16
C TYR A 1092 -14.05 0.57 -36.92
N CYS A 1093 -14.08 0.60 -38.25
CA CYS A 1093 -13.89 -0.62 -39.03
C CYS A 1093 -13.21 -0.36 -40.37
N SER A 1094 -12.66 -1.43 -40.93
CA SER A 1094 -12.00 -1.39 -42.24
C SER A 1094 -12.66 -2.37 -43.20
N VAL A 1095 -12.76 -1.99 -44.48
CA VAL A 1095 -13.32 -2.80 -45.55
C VAL A 1095 -12.34 -2.83 -46.73
N GLY A 1096 -11.66 -3.96 -46.90
CA GLY A 1096 -10.73 -4.19 -48.00
C GLY A 1096 -11.41 -4.75 -49.25
N ASN A 1097 -10.90 -4.41 -50.44
CA ASN A 1097 -11.46 -4.88 -51.72
C ASN A 1097 -11.31 -6.39 -51.96
N TYR A 1098 -10.46 -7.09 -51.20
CA TYR A 1098 -10.16 -8.51 -51.37
C TYR A 1098 -10.80 -9.42 -50.32
N ASP A 1099 -11.54 -8.87 -49.36
CA ASP A 1099 -12.21 -9.66 -48.33
C ASP A 1099 -13.62 -10.06 -48.79
N SER A 1100 -13.84 -11.36 -48.96
CA SER A 1100 -15.14 -11.91 -49.39
C SER A 1100 -16.26 -11.77 -48.36
N TYR A 1101 -15.94 -11.45 -47.10
CA TYR A 1101 -16.91 -11.36 -46.00
C TYR A 1101 -17.29 -9.91 -45.65
N SER A 1102 -16.45 -8.93 -45.97
CA SER A 1102 -16.65 -7.51 -45.66
C SER A 1102 -17.06 -6.72 -46.91
N PHE A 1103 -18.10 -5.88 -46.82
CA PHE A 1103 -18.54 -5.08 -47.96
C PHE A 1103 -19.26 -3.78 -47.55
N ILE A 1104 -19.22 -2.81 -48.48
CA ILE A 1104 -20.02 -1.58 -48.43
C ILE A 1104 -20.98 -1.60 -49.61
N SER A 1105 -22.28 -1.43 -49.36
CA SER A 1105 -23.31 -1.37 -50.40
C SER A 1105 -23.35 0.00 -51.08
N TRP A 1106 -22.38 0.28 -51.95
CA TRP A 1106 -22.27 1.56 -52.68
C TRP A 1106 -23.51 1.90 -53.51
N ASP A 1107 -24.15 0.90 -54.14
CA ASP A 1107 -25.35 1.12 -54.95
C ASP A 1107 -26.52 1.63 -54.11
N LYS A 1108 -26.67 1.10 -52.88
CA LYS A 1108 -27.70 1.55 -51.94
C LYS A 1108 -27.43 2.98 -51.49
N LEU A 1109 -26.18 3.31 -51.14
CA LEU A 1109 -25.78 4.67 -50.73
C LEU A 1109 -25.99 5.69 -51.86
N ASN A 1110 -25.65 5.34 -53.10
CA ASN A 1110 -25.83 6.23 -54.26
C ASN A 1110 -27.29 6.37 -54.72
N SER A 1111 -28.18 5.44 -54.34
CA SER A 1111 -29.60 5.49 -54.69
C SER A 1111 -30.44 6.47 -53.85
N LEU A 1112 -29.90 6.93 -52.71
CA LEU A 1112 -30.58 7.83 -51.78
C LEU A 1112 -30.49 9.30 -52.21
N PRO A 1113 -31.47 10.15 -51.82
CA PRO A 1113 -31.39 11.58 -52.08
C PRO A 1113 -30.21 12.20 -51.33
N VAL A 1114 -29.40 12.98 -52.05
CA VAL A 1114 -28.24 13.66 -51.49
C VAL A 1114 -28.70 14.93 -50.77
N VAL A 1115 -28.37 15.05 -49.49
CA VAL A 1115 -28.69 16.22 -48.65
C VAL A 1115 -27.68 17.33 -48.89
N ASN A 1116 -26.39 16.97 -48.91
CA ASN A 1116 -25.30 17.89 -49.19
C ASN A 1116 -24.20 17.18 -50.00
N GLN A 1117 -23.56 17.90 -50.91
CA GLN A 1117 -22.51 17.36 -51.78
C GLN A 1117 -21.36 18.35 -51.91
N THR A 1118 -20.17 17.89 -51.58
CA THR A 1118 -18.91 18.61 -51.82
C THR A 1118 -18.19 18.01 -53.03
N THR A 1119 -16.95 18.44 -53.31
CA THR A 1119 -16.18 17.91 -54.44
C THR A 1119 -15.91 16.41 -54.27
N PHE A 1120 -15.56 15.99 -53.05
CA PHE A 1120 -15.12 14.64 -52.74
C PHE A 1120 -16.11 13.82 -51.91
N PHE A 1121 -17.02 14.44 -51.13
CA PHE A 1121 -17.93 13.72 -50.24
C PHE A 1121 -19.41 13.95 -50.58
N LYS A 1122 -20.22 12.93 -50.30
CA LYS A 1122 -21.69 12.99 -50.34
C LYS A 1122 -22.24 12.74 -48.94
N HIS A 1123 -23.21 13.55 -48.54
CA HIS A 1123 -24.01 13.34 -47.34
C HIS A 1123 -25.41 12.91 -47.76
N VAL A 1124 -25.81 11.72 -47.30
CA VAL A 1124 -27.16 11.16 -47.49
C VAL A 1124 -27.82 10.92 -46.13
N GLN A 1125 -29.14 11.00 -46.12
CA GLN A 1125 -29.94 10.75 -44.92
C GLN A 1125 -30.93 9.62 -45.18
N PHE A 1126 -30.95 8.64 -44.27
CA PHE A 1126 -31.91 7.55 -44.27
C PHE A 1126 -33.24 7.99 -43.63
N PRO A 1127 -34.39 7.51 -44.13
CA PRO A 1127 -35.71 7.92 -43.62
C PRO A 1127 -36.01 7.39 -42.21
N LYS A 1128 -35.39 6.27 -41.80
CA LYS A 1128 -35.41 5.74 -40.44
C LYS A 1128 -33.95 5.60 -39.95
N PRO A 1129 -33.68 5.67 -38.64
CA PRO A 1129 -32.36 5.39 -38.09
C PRO A 1129 -31.85 4.00 -38.49
N LEU A 1130 -30.54 3.91 -38.73
CA LEU A 1130 -29.82 2.66 -38.99
C LEU A 1130 -29.60 1.89 -37.69
N GLU A 1131 -29.62 0.58 -37.80
CA GLU A 1131 -29.26 -0.34 -36.72
C GLU A 1131 -27.77 -0.67 -36.83
N ILE A 1132 -26.95 -0.10 -35.96
CA ILE A 1132 -25.51 -0.31 -35.91
C ILE A 1132 -25.21 -1.25 -34.76
N ARG A 1133 -24.76 -2.46 -35.09
CA ARG A 1133 -24.36 -3.49 -34.15
C ARG A 1133 -22.85 -3.65 -34.21
N MET A 1134 -22.19 -3.57 -33.06
CA MET A 1134 -20.73 -3.68 -32.95
C MET A 1134 -20.36 -4.71 -31.89
N ASP A 1135 -19.62 -5.74 -32.30
CA ASP A 1135 -19.07 -6.80 -31.45
C ASP A 1135 -17.54 -6.85 -31.65
N GLY A 1136 -16.84 -6.12 -30.81
CA GLY A 1136 -15.38 -6.09 -30.74
C GLY A 1136 -14.75 -7.41 -30.29
N SER A 1137 -15.51 -8.34 -29.68
CA SER A 1137 -14.99 -9.67 -29.34
C SER A 1137 -14.89 -10.57 -30.57
N GLN A 1138 -15.86 -10.47 -31.48
CA GLN A 1138 -15.85 -11.15 -32.77
C GLN A 1138 -15.27 -10.31 -33.91
N ARG A 1139 -14.85 -9.07 -33.62
CA ARG A 1139 -14.43 -8.05 -34.60
C ARG A 1139 -15.47 -7.81 -35.69
N LEU A 1140 -16.75 -7.90 -35.35
CA LEU A 1140 -17.85 -7.80 -36.30
C LEU A 1140 -18.61 -6.48 -36.12
N VAL A 1141 -18.77 -5.72 -37.20
CA VAL A 1141 -19.68 -4.57 -37.28
C VAL A 1141 -20.68 -4.81 -38.40
N ALA A 1142 -21.95 -4.65 -38.08
CA ALA A 1142 -23.05 -4.73 -39.03
C ALA A 1142 -23.92 -3.48 -38.92
N VAL A 1143 -24.11 -2.79 -40.04
CA VAL A 1143 -25.04 -1.66 -40.16
C VAL A 1143 -26.20 -2.10 -41.05
N SER A 1144 -27.39 -2.23 -40.46
CA SER A 1144 -28.63 -2.66 -41.12
C SER A 1144 -29.70 -1.58 -41.15
N PHE A 1145 -30.64 -1.70 -42.10
CA PHE A 1145 -31.90 -0.95 -42.05
C PHE A 1145 -32.79 -1.49 -40.93
N ASN A 1146 -33.45 -0.60 -40.20
CA ASN A 1146 -34.44 -0.95 -39.20
C ASN A 1146 -35.79 -1.25 -39.89
N GLU A 1147 -36.41 -2.39 -39.58
CA GLU A 1147 -37.80 -2.70 -39.94
C GLU A 1147 -38.73 -2.48 -38.75
N ASP A 1148 -40.03 -2.36 -39.02
CA ASP A 1148 -41.07 -2.46 -37.99
C ASP A 1148 -41.22 -3.90 -37.48
#